data_AF-A0A0M2HIA3-F1
#
_entry.id   AF-A0A0M2HIA3-F1
#
_cell.length_a   1.000
_cell.length_b   1.000
_cell.length_c   1.000
_cell.angle_alpha   90.00
_cell.angle_beta   90.00
_cell.angle_gamma   90.00
#
_symmetry.space_group_name_H-M   'P 1'
#
loop_
_entity.id
_entity.type
_entity.pdbx_description
1 polymer ?
#
loop_
_entity_poly.entity_id
_entity_poly.type
_entity_poly.pdbx_seq_one_letter_code
_entity_poly.pdbx_strand_id
1 'polypeptide(L)'
;MSTLTTLEPLAEHLDFGAPFIDIDEWRQQPIAHRYVHGGFSDSDIRFSFYLPTAEHYEGRFFQYITPVPESENTLQAREGEDDTILFALVSGAYLVETNGGGPVAADPFSGVDPAIGAYRANAAAATFSRVVAEEMYDRGRPFGYSFGGSGGAYRTVGGLENTVGVWDGAVPFVLGSPMAIPNCFTPRLHAMRILGDKLDDVVDAMDAGGSGDPYATLSAEQEAALREVSGMGFPLRSWYGHRTMGMHALAVLYPGVRAMDASYFDDFWTVPGYLGADPTSSVHEDRVVLATTIDMLLTVEDLVAAGVDVSSIPGASTGNADDAWLGRDQAAIVGAKLAVVPTRDPGFAELVIGPDGATRIVLMQVLGDVVVFGPADPGQIAALFPGAPVTLDNSGFLAVQTYHRHQVPGPEYSVWGQFRDVNGDPLYPQRPFLVGPLFTAGAAGTVPTGKFEGRVILVESLMDREAYPWQADWYRARVEEHLGADRLDGRFRLWLTDRALHADTDVRDHPDQSISYGGMLHQALRDLAAWVEQDIEPPASTAYRLDSGQMLTPASARERRGIQPTLTLSANGESRAEVEVGENVQLVAAAETPGLGAFVRFEWDLDGDQVFDVVSDVLPDATATQTRSVSFDAPGTYFVTVRGFAKRDPQDPRPFARLYNLARARIVVR
;
A
#
# COMPACT_ATOMS: atom_id res chain seq x y z
N MET A 1 38.32 -22.18 10.52
CA MET A 1 37.86 -23.59 10.56
C MET A 1 37.71 -24.08 12.01
N SER A 2 36.79 -23.47 12.79
CA SER A 2 36.39 -23.97 14.13
C SER A 2 35.07 -23.31 14.59
N THR A 3 34.03 -23.35 13.76
CA THR A 3 32.71 -22.74 14.06
C THR A 3 31.53 -23.65 13.67
N LEU A 4 31.76 -24.95 13.41
CA LEU A 4 30.70 -25.88 12.97
C LEU A 4 29.91 -26.53 14.11
N THR A 5 30.22 -26.26 15.38
CA THR A 5 29.68 -27.03 16.53
C THR A 5 28.43 -26.44 17.18
N THR A 6 27.93 -25.29 16.72
CA THR A 6 26.75 -24.60 17.29
C THR A 6 25.51 -24.64 16.39
N LEU A 7 25.59 -25.22 15.18
CA LEU A 7 24.50 -25.21 14.20
C LEU A 7 23.54 -26.42 14.28
N GLU A 8 23.96 -27.54 14.88
CA GLU A 8 23.15 -28.77 14.95
C GLU A 8 21.81 -28.64 15.70
N PRO A 9 21.70 -27.91 16.83
CA PRO A 9 20.42 -27.79 17.56
C PRO A 9 19.36 -26.93 16.85
N LEU A 10 19.77 -26.05 15.92
CA LEU A 10 18.83 -25.23 15.14
C LEU A 10 18.22 -26.05 13.99
N ALA A 11 18.99 -26.98 13.41
CA ALA A 11 18.59 -27.80 12.28
C ALA A 11 17.46 -28.81 12.62
N GLU A 12 17.37 -29.28 13.87
CA GLU A 12 16.26 -30.17 14.30
C GLU A 12 14.89 -29.47 14.39
N HIS A 13 14.87 -28.13 14.33
CA HIS A 13 13.65 -27.31 14.45
C HIS A 13 13.28 -26.54 13.19
N LEU A 14 14.10 -26.61 12.13
CA LEU A 14 13.88 -25.90 10.88
C LEU A 14 13.66 -26.91 9.74
N ASP A 15 12.49 -26.86 9.12
CA ASP A 15 12.10 -27.75 8.01
C ASP A 15 12.86 -27.47 6.68
N PHE A 16 13.98 -26.73 6.73
CA PHE A 16 14.68 -26.15 5.57
C PHE A 16 16.15 -26.57 5.43
N GLY A 17 16.63 -27.47 6.30
CA GLY A 17 18.02 -27.90 6.35
C GLY A 17 18.91 -26.97 7.17
N ALA A 18 20.22 -27.22 7.14
CA ALA A 18 21.18 -26.47 7.95
C ALA A 18 21.38 -25.04 7.38
N PRO A 19 21.43 -24.00 8.22
CA PRO A 19 21.81 -22.67 7.76
C PRO A 19 23.27 -22.64 7.33
N PHE A 20 23.60 -21.84 6.32
CA PHE A 20 24.96 -21.58 5.87
C PHE A 20 25.17 -20.09 5.62
N ILE A 21 26.43 -19.66 5.72
CA ILE A 21 26.89 -18.30 5.41
C ILE A 21 27.86 -18.39 4.23
N ASP A 22 27.61 -17.64 3.17
CA ASP A 22 28.49 -17.58 1.99
C ASP A 22 29.19 -16.21 1.85
N ILE A 23 28.68 -15.15 2.47
CA ILE A 23 29.35 -13.85 2.60
C ILE A 23 29.35 -13.42 4.07
N ASP A 24 30.53 -13.03 4.58
CA ASP A 24 30.73 -12.46 5.90
C ASP A 24 31.84 -11.40 5.82
N GLU A 25 31.45 -10.12 5.79
CA GLU A 25 32.37 -9.01 5.55
C GLU A 25 32.01 -7.77 6.36
N TRP A 26 32.99 -6.88 6.53
CA TRP A 26 32.76 -5.53 7.07
C TRP A 26 32.54 -4.54 5.92
N ARG A 27 31.42 -3.81 5.98
CA ARG A 27 31.10 -2.70 5.07
C ARG A 27 31.24 -1.36 5.78
N GLN A 28 31.47 -0.30 5.01
CA GLN A 28 31.62 1.07 5.52
C GLN A 28 30.39 1.95 5.30
N GLN A 29 29.52 1.56 4.36
CA GLN A 29 28.29 2.27 4.00
C GLN A 29 27.10 1.37 4.29
N PRO A 30 25.94 1.89 4.77
CA PRO A 30 25.69 3.32 5.01
C PRO A 30 26.37 3.87 6.28
N ILE A 31 26.69 2.99 7.23
CA ILE A 31 27.72 3.19 8.26
C ILE A 31 28.50 1.88 8.45
N ALA A 32 29.56 1.90 9.25
CA ALA A 32 30.34 0.70 9.56
C ALA A 32 29.45 -0.41 10.16
N HIS A 33 29.37 -1.56 9.48
CA HIS A 33 28.57 -2.70 9.90
C HIS A 33 29.14 -4.00 9.34
N ARG A 34 28.83 -5.13 9.99
CA ARG A 34 29.10 -6.47 9.46
C ARG A 34 27.91 -6.89 8.60
N TYR A 35 28.18 -7.26 7.35
CA TYR A 35 27.21 -7.81 6.43
C TYR A 35 27.38 -9.31 6.37
N VAL A 36 26.29 -10.04 6.59
CA VAL A 36 26.23 -11.50 6.51
C VAL A 36 25.15 -11.89 5.51
N HIS A 37 25.47 -12.73 4.54
CA HIS A 37 24.52 -13.31 3.62
C HIS A 37 24.67 -14.83 3.58
N GLY A 38 23.57 -15.52 3.32
CA GLY A 38 23.50 -16.97 3.36
C GLY A 38 22.13 -17.54 3.02
N GLY A 39 21.86 -18.75 3.48
CA GLY A 39 20.59 -19.44 3.25
C GLY A 39 20.46 -20.73 4.05
N PHE A 40 19.49 -21.57 3.67
CA PHE A 40 19.26 -22.89 4.26
C PHE A 40 19.42 -23.99 3.22
N SER A 41 20.17 -25.05 3.53
CA SER A 41 20.71 -26.01 2.54
C SER A 41 19.67 -26.77 1.71
N ASP A 42 18.47 -26.96 2.25
CA ASP A 42 17.43 -27.81 1.65
C ASP A 42 16.25 -26.97 1.13
N SER A 43 16.48 -25.67 0.89
CA SER A 43 15.48 -24.73 0.39
C SER A 43 16.12 -23.61 -0.43
N ASP A 44 15.28 -22.83 -1.12
CA ASP A 44 15.70 -21.61 -1.80
C ASP A 44 15.68 -20.38 -0.87
N ILE A 45 15.51 -20.57 0.45
CA ILE A 45 15.47 -19.46 1.40
C ILE A 45 16.86 -18.83 1.53
N ARG A 46 16.90 -17.52 1.33
CA ARG A 46 18.08 -16.66 1.46
C ARG A 46 17.83 -15.55 2.47
N PHE A 47 18.91 -15.06 3.08
CA PHE A 47 18.87 -13.97 4.05
C PHE A 47 20.06 -13.03 3.92
N SER A 48 19.85 -11.79 4.32
CA SER A 48 20.87 -10.77 4.53
C SER A 48 20.71 -10.15 5.92
N PHE A 49 21.80 -10.06 6.66
CA PHE A 49 21.86 -9.42 7.98
C PHE A 49 22.84 -8.26 7.96
N TYR A 50 22.42 -7.13 8.52
CA TYR A 50 23.22 -5.90 8.62
C TYR A 50 23.42 -5.57 10.10
N LEU A 51 24.59 -5.93 10.64
CA LEU A 51 24.89 -5.89 12.07
C LEU A 51 25.78 -4.67 12.42
N PRO A 52 25.31 -3.69 13.22
CA PRO A 52 26.10 -2.49 13.55
C PRO A 52 27.36 -2.83 14.37
N THR A 53 28.26 -1.87 14.55
CA THR A 53 29.32 -2.05 15.55
C THR A 53 28.73 -2.22 16.96
N ALA A 54 29.44 -2.89 17.87
CA ALA A 54 28.96 -3.12 19.24
C ALA A 54 28.65 -1.83 20.02
N GLU A 55 29.28 -0.70 19.65
CA GLU A 55 29.00 0.62 20.21
C GLU A 55 27.59 1.11 19.86
N HIS A 56 27.11 0.80 18.66
CA HIS A 56 25.80 1.22 18.16
C HIS A 56 24.70 0.17 18.37
N TYR A 57 25.02 -0.99 18.97
CA TYR A 57 24.05 -2.06 19.17
C TYR A 57 23.35 -1.96 20.52
N GLU A 58 22.01 -1.99 20.52
CA GLU A 58 21.17 -1.90 21.73
C GLU A 58 20.47 -3.22 22.11
N GLY A 59 20.78 -4.35 21.46
CA GLY A 59 20.22 -5.65 21.84
C GLY A 59 18.94 -6.04 21.10
N ARG A 60 18.69 -5.48 19.91
CA ARG A 60 17.46 -5.70 19.14
C ARG A 60 17.67 -5.89 17.64
N PHE A 61 16.68 -6.39 16.93
CA PHE A 61 16.64 -6.40 15.48
C PHE A 61 15.31 -5.94 14.91
N PHE A 62 15.37 -5.37 13.72
CA PHE A 62 14.21 -5.11 12.88
C PHE A 62 14.24 -6.08 11.70
N GLN A 63 13.07 -6.58 11.30
CA GLN A 63 12.92 -7.40 10.11
C GLN A 63 11.84 -6.82 9.22
N TYR A 64 12.24 -6.40 8.02
CA TYR A 64 11.29 -6.04 6.99
C TYR A 64 10.75 -7.31 6.33
N ILE A 65 9.43 -7.35 6.15
CA ILE A 65 8.74 -8.45 5.48
C ILE A 65 8.07 -7.88 4.23
N THR A 66 8.56 -8.30 3.06
CA THR A 66 8.10 -7.84 1.75
C THR A 66 6.67 -8.31 1.45
N PRO A 67 5.91 -7.61 0.60
CA PRO A 67 4.55 -8.01 0.27
C PRO A 67 4.43 -9.37 -0.43
N VAL A 68 5.41 -9.69 -1.26
CA VAL A 68 5.55 -10.96 -1.99
C VAL A 68 6.96 -11.49 -1.73
N PRO A 69 7.17 -12.82 -1.60
CA PRO A 69 8.51 -13.40 -1.56
C PRO A 69 9.30 -12.99 -2.80
N GLU A 70 10.48 -12.43 -2.61
CA GLU A 70 11.28 -11.90 -3.71
C GLU A 70 12.77 -12.14 -3.50
N SER A 71 13.44 -11.24 -2.79
CA SER A 71 14.89 -11.17 -2.65
C SER A 71 15.25 -10.65 -1.26
N GLU A 72 16.37 -11.14 -0.75
CA GLU A 72 17.02 -10.73 0.48
C GLU A 72 17.90 -9.47 0.32
N ASN A 73 17.80 -8.75 -0.79
CA ASN A 73 18.64 -7.60 -1.12
C ASN A 73 17.83 -6.38 -1.63
N THR A 74 16.54 -6.32 -1.34
CA THR A 74 15.63 -5.22 -1.74
C THR A 74 16.00 -3.91 -1.05
N LEU A 75 16.57 -3.96 0.15
CA LEU A 75 16.83 -2.78 0.97
C LEU A 75 18.16 -2.08 0.65
N GLN A 76 19.07 -2.72 -0.10
CA GLN A 76 20.42 -2.20 -0.34
C GLN A 76 20.48 -0.97 -1.24
N ALA A 77 19.45 -0.73 -2.04
CA ALA A 77 19.37 0.39 -2.98
C ALA A 77 18.62 1.61 -2.43
N ARG A 78 18.06 1.53 -1.21
CA ARG A 78 17.27 2.61 -0.62
C ARG A 78 18.19 3.66 0.00
N GLU A 79 17.83 4.93 -0.17
CA GLU A 79 18.58 6.09 0.31
C GLU A 79 17.65 7.08 1.03
N GLY A 80 18.21 8.09 1.69
CA GLY A 80 17.44 9.18 2.27
C GLY A 80 16.53 8.75 3.42
N GLU A 81 15.25 9.13 3.36
CA GLU A 81 14.26 8.71 4.36
C GLU A 81 13.90 7.23 4.23
N ASP A 82 14.07 6.64 3.04
CA ASP A 82 13.73 5.24 2.76
C ASP A 82 14.86 4.24 3.11
N ASP A 83 16.04 4.72 3.50
CA ASP A 83 17.21 3.90 3.88
C ASP A 83 16.95 3.12 5.19
N THR A 84 16.33 1.96 5.01
CA THR A 84 15.92 1.07 6.08
C THR A 84 17.12 0.46 6.81
N ILE A 85 18.24 0.22 6.10
CA ILE A 85 19.48 -0.28 6.68
C ILE A 85 20.03 0.76 7.64
N LEU A 86 20.27 1.98 7.17
CA LEU A 86 20.78 3.05 8.02
C LEU A 86 19.85 3.33 9.19
N PHE A 87 18.53 3.40 8.96
CA PHE A 87 17.53 3.60 10.01
C PHE A 87 17.68 2.57 11.14
N ALA A 88 17.76 1.28 10.80
CA ALA A 88 17.90 0.20 11.78
C ALA A 88 19.18 0.36 12.59
N LEU A 89 20.32 0.54 11.90
CA LEU A 89 21.64 0.66 12.52
C LEU A 89 21.71 1.87 13.46
N VAL A 90 21.16 3.02 13.06
CA VAL A 90 21.15 4.23 13.92
C VAL A 90 20.09 4.20 15.02
N SER A 91 19.20 3.22 15.00
CA SER A 91 18.16 2.99 16.03
C SER A 91 18.52 1.86 16.99
N GLY A 92 19.80 1.45 17.02
CA GLY A 92 20.29 0.44 17.94
C GLY A 92 20.06 -1.01 17.49
N ALA A 93 19.58 -1.22 16.27
CA ALA A 93 19.16 -2.52 15.76
C ALA A 93 20.13 -3.06 14.70
N TYR A 94 20.28 -4.37 14.62
CA TYR A 94 20.65 -4.98 13.34
C TYR A 94 19.39 -5.18 12.48
N LEU A 95 19.55 -5.25 11.17
CA LEU A 95 18.46 -5.48 10.23
C LEU A 95 18.51 -6.90 9.68
N VAL A 96 17.33 -7.52 9.54
CA VAL A 96 17.12 -8.82 8.93
C VAL A 96 16.28 -8.65 7.68
N GLU A 97 16.73 -9.26 6.59
CA GLU A 97 16.01 -9.35 5.33
C GLU A 97 16.05 -10.79 4.82
N THR A 98 14.99 -11.24 4.16
CA THR A 98 14.92 -12.58 3.52
C THR A 98 14.14 -12.51 2.22
N ASN A 99 14.41 -13.42 1.30
CA ASN A 99 13.62 -13.59 0.08
C ASN A 99 12.26 -14.27 0.32
N GLY A 100 11.90 -14.61 1.56
CA GLY A 100 10.62 -15.24 1.89
C GLY A 100 10.41 -16.62 1.25
N GLY A 101 11.48 -17.34 0.90
CA GLY A 101 11.39 -18.63 0.18
C GLY A 101 11.44 -18.53 -1.34
N GLY A 102 11.61 -17.32 -1.88
CA GLY A 102 11.91 -17.08 -3.29
C GLY A 102 10.73 -17.29 -4.25
N PRO A 103 10.98 -17.33 -5.57
CA PRO A 103 9.94 -17.30 -6.61
C PRO A 103 8.90 -18.42 -6.49
N VAL A 104 9.31 -19.62 -6.04
CA VAL A 104 8.40 -20.76 -5.85
C VAL A 104 7.36 -20.47 -4.76
N ALA A 105 7.78 -19.84 -3.66
CA ALA A 105 6.88 -19.44 -2.57
C ALA A 105 6.02 -18.21 -2.93
N ALA A 106 6.43 -17.43 -3.94
CA ALA A 106 5.65 -16.32 -4.48
C ALA A 106 4.54 -16.78 -5.43
N ASP A 107 4.73 -17.91 -6.13
CA ASP A 107 3.74 -18.46 -7.04
C ASP A 107 2.62 -19.19 -6.27
N PRO A 108 1.36 -18.68 -6.29
CA PRO A 108 0.24 -19.31 -5.61
C PRO A 108 -0.17 -20.66 -6.24
N PHE A 109 0.31 -20.99 -7.44
CA PHE A 109 0.02 -22.24 -8.15
C PHE A 109 1.17 -23.26 -8.09
N SER A 110 2.27 -22.93 -7.41
CA SER A 110 3.44 -23.81 -7.30
C SER A 110 3.16 -25.13 -6.56
N GLY A 111 2.08 -25.16 -5.76
CA GLY A 111 1.70 -26.32 -4.94
C GLY A 111 2.54 -26.50 -3.67
N VAL A 112 3.46 -25.59 -3.37
CA VAL A 112 4.19 -25.59 -2.09
C VAL A 112 3.29 -25.10 -0.96
N ASP A 113 3.66 -25.42 0.28
CA ASP A 113 2.93 -24.94 1.46
C ASP A 113 2.99 -23.41 1.54
N PRO A 114 1.85 -22.70 1.46
CA PRO A 114 1.82 -21.23 1.49
C PRO A 114 2.37 -20.65 2.80
N ALA A 115 2.41 -21.44 3.89
CA ALA A 115 3.02 -21.01 5.15
C ALA A 115 4.53 -20.72 5.03
N ILE A 116 5.21 -21.31 4.05
CA ILE A 116 6.64 -21.06 3.77
C ILE A 116 6.85 -19.58 3.44
N GLY A 117 6.16 -19.11 2.41
CA GLY A 117 6.22 -17.70 1.99
C GLY A 117 5.58 -16.78 3.01
N ALA A 118 4.51 -17.22 3.65
CA ALA A 118 3.76 -16.37 4.58
C ALA A 118 4.58 -15.98 5.82
N TYR A 119 5.21 -16.94 6.50
CA TYR A 119 5.93 -16.64 7.74
C TYR A 119 7.08 -17.59 8.09
N ARG A 120 7.09 -18.85 7.65
CA ARG A 120 8.10 -19.83 8.11
C ARG A 120 9.51 -19.47 7.63
N ALA A 121 9.67 -18.98 6.40
CA ALA A 121 10.97 -18.49 5.90
C ALA A 121 11.46 -17.28 6.70
N ASN A 122 10.57 -16.31 6.95
CA ASN A 122 10.85 -15.14 7.79
C ASN A 122 11.28 -15.54 9.20
N ALA A 123 10.58 -16.49 9.82
CA ALA A 123 10.85 -16.96 11.16
C ALA A 123 12.16 -17.74 11.26
N ALA A 124 12.49 -18.56 10.25
CA ALA A 124 13.77 -19.27 10.18
C ALA A 124 14.95 -18.29 10.13
N ALA A 125 14.88 -17.28 9.24
CA ALA A 125 15.91 -16.26 9.12
C ALA A 125 16.07 -15.44 10.41
N ALA A 126 14.98 -15.01 11.04
CA ALA A 126 14.99 -14.28 12.31
C ALA A 126 15.58 -15.10 13.47
N THR A 127 15.29 -16.40 13.50
CA THR A 127 15.83 -17.29 14.53
C THR A 127 17.34 -17.48 14.33
N PHE A 128 17.78 -17.69 13.09
CA PHE A 128 19.19 -17.82 12.77
C PHE A 128 19.98 -16.52 12.98
N SER A 129 19.38 -15.35 12.69
CA SER A 129 20.05 -14.06 12.88
C SER A 129 20.46 -13.82 14.33
N ARG A 130 19.70 -14.35 15.30
CA ARG A 130 20.08 -14.29 16.73
C ARG A 130 21.36 -15.05 17.02
N VAL A 131 21.55 -16.23 16.42
CA VAL A 131 22.79 -17.01 16.56
C VAL A 131 23.98 -16.18 16.05
N VAL A 132 23.85 -15.59 14.86
CA VAL A 132 24.90 -14.74 14.26
C VAL A 132 25.18 -13.49 15.12
N ALA A 133 24.14 -12.88 15.69
CA ALA A 133 24.28 -11.72 16.56
C ALA A 133 24.94 -12.06 17.91
N GLU A 134 24.61 -13.20 18.51
CA GLU A 134 25.19 -13.67 19.78
C GLU A 134 26.67 -14.05 19.64
N GLU A 135 27.14 -14.42 18.44
CA GLU A 135 28.57 -14.56 18.16
C GLU A 135 29.34 -13.23 18.20
N MET A 136 28.64 -12.12 17.92
CA MET A 136 29.23 -10.79 17.79
C MET A 136 29.05 -9.92 19.04
N TYR A 137 27.94 -10.07 19.76
CA TYR A 137 27.54 -9.20 20.86
C TYR A 137 27.33 -9.97 22.17
N ASP A 138 27.93 -9.47 23.24
CA ASP A 138 27.67 -9.94 24.60
C ASP A 138 26.52 -9.13 25.24
N ARG A 139 25.29 -9.33 24.73
CA ARG A 139 24.08 -8.60 25.18
C ARG A 139 22.84 -9.47 25.45
N GLY A 140 23.03 -10.78 25.58
CA GLY A 140 21.92 -11.73 25.74
C GLY A 140 21.08 -11.86 24.46
N ARG A 141 19.91 -12.51 24.57
CA ARG A 141 19.02 -12.78 23.43
C ARG A 141 18.55 -11.46 22.79
N PRO A 142 18.79 -11.22 21.49
CA PRO A 142 18.23 -10.05 20.80
C PRO A 142 16.69 -10.03 20.82
N PHE A 143 16.10 -8.87 21.15
CA PHE A 143 14.68 -8.61 20.90
C PHE A 143 14.42 -8.51 19.40
N GLY A 144 13.25 -8.97 18.94
CA GLY A 144 12.91 -9.00 17.52
C GLY A 144 11.62 -8.26 17.19
N TYR A 145 11.65 -7.42 16.15
CA TYR A 145 10.46 -6.71 15.67
C TYR A 145 10.29 -6.87 14.16
N SER A 146 9.13 -7.37 13.73
CA SER A 146 8.76 -7.48 12.32
C SER A 146 7.92 -6.28 11.86
N PHE A 147 8.09 -5.85 10.62
CA PHE A 147 7.24 -4.85 10.00
C PHE A 147 7.10 -5.11 8.50
N GLY A 148 5.94 -4.76 7.95
CA GLY A 148 5.62 -5.01 6.54
C GLY A 148 4.28 -4.40 6.17
N GLY A 149 4.18 -3.97 4.91
CA GLY A 149 3.04 -3.22 4.37
C GLY A 149 2.21 -4.04 3.41
N SER A 150 0.89 -3.83 3.35
CA SER A 150 0.02 -4.47 2.35
C SER A 150 0.08 -6.01 2.44
N GLY A 151 0.55 -6.71 1.41
CA GLY A 151 0.92 -8.14 1.47
C GLY A 151 1.84 -8.49 2.64
N GLY A 152 2.75 -7.59 2.99
CA GLY A 152 3.74 -7.75 4.05
C GLY A 152 3.11 -7.57 5.42
N ALA A 153 2.01 -6.81 5.51
CA ALA A 153 1.23 -6.69 6.73
C ALA A 153 0.48 -8.00 7.03
N TYR A 154 -0.09 -8.66 6.01
CA TYR A 154 -0.65 -10.00 6.13
C TYR A 154 0.40 -11.01 6.61
N ARG A 155 1.61 -10.99 6.03
CA ARG A 155 2.72 -11.86 6.45
C ARG A 155 3.21 -11.56 7.86
N THR A 156 3.30 -10.28 8.23
CA THR A 156 3.68 -9.81 9.58
C THR A 156 2.68 -10.29 10.63
N VAL A 157 1.39 -10.09 10.38
CA VAL A 157 0.31 -10.58 11.24
C VAL A 157 0.30 -12.11 11.27
N GLY A 158 0.40 -12.76 10.12
CA GLY A 158 0.47 -14.21 9.98
C GLY A 158 1.61 -14.81 10.80
N GLY A 159 2.80 -14.20 10.75
CA GLY A 159 3.95 -14.59 11.55
C GLY A 159 3.71 -14.44 13.04
N LEU A 160 3.17 -13.30 13.49
CA LEU A 160 2.86 -13.08 14.91
C LEU A 160 1.80 -14.03 15.45
N GLU A 161 0.79 -14.39 14.66
CA GLU A 161 -0.30 -15.25 15.12
C GLU A 161 0.03 -16.75 15.05
N ASN A 162 1.02 -17.14 14.23
CA ASN A 162 1.35 -18.55 13.98
C ASN A 162 2.75 -18.96 14.45
N THR A 163 3.49 -18.07 15.10
CA THR A 163 4.80 -18.39 15.69
C THR A 163 4.89 -17.92 17.14
N VAL A 164 5.81 -18.52 17.91
CA VAL A 164 6.05 -18.19 19.31
C VAL A 164 7.54 -17.89 19.50
N GLY A 165 7.85 -16.79 20.19
CA GLY A 165 9.24 -16.41 20.51
C GLY A 165 10.11 -15.94 19.34
N VAL A 166 9.54 -15.81 18.14
CA VAL A 166 10.27 -15.31 16.95
C VAL A 166 10.38 -13.79 17.01
N TRP A 167 9.26 -13.08 17.15
CA TRP A 167 9.21 -11.62 17.32
C TRP A 167 8.54 -11.26 18.65
N ASP A 168 9.04 -10.22 19.31
CA ASP A 168 8.51 -9.70 20.57
C ASP A 168 7.45 -8.59 20.33
N GLY A 169 7.38 -8.08 19.10
CA GLY A 169 6.31 -7.19 18.65
C GLY A 169 6.35 -6.96 17.14
N ALA A 170 5.34 -6.27 16.61
CA ALA A 170 5.34 -5.89 15.20
C ALA A 170 4.71 -4.52 14.90
N VAL A 171 5.09 -4.00 13.73
CA VAL A 171 4.49 -2.82 13.10
C VAL A 171 3.95 -3.22 11.72
N PRO A 172 2.79 -3.90 11.62
CA PRO A 172 2.08 -4.02 10.35
C PRO A 172 1.63 -2.63 9.89
N PHE A 173 1.59 -2.39 8.58
CA PHE A 173 1.08 -1.13 8.04
C PHE A 173 0.27 -1.30 6.75
N VAL A 174 -0.66 -0.36 6.50
CA VAL A 174 -1.62 -0.43 5.38
C VAL A 174 -2.28 -1.81 5.26
N LEU A 175 -2.84 -2.29 6.38
CA LEU A 175 -3.32 -3.66 6.54
C LEU A 175 -4.74 -3.81 6.00
N GLY A 176 -4.91 -4.70 5.02
CA GLY A 176 -6.22 -5.16 4.59
C GLY A 176 -6.84 -6.19 5.56
N SER A 177 -8.16 -6.22 5.59
CA SER A 177 -8.96 -7.26 6.23
C SER A 177 -9.04 -8.50 5.34
N PRO A 178 -9.53 -9.65 5.85
CA PRO A 178 -9.72 -10.86 5.03
C PRO A 178 -10.68 -10.70 3.84
N MET A 179 -11.39 -9.58 3.75
CA MET A 179 -12.28 -9.28 2.63
C MET A 179 -11.70 -8.21 1.69
N ALA A 180 -10.50 -7.66 1.96
CA ALA A 180 -9.89 -6.59 1.17
C ALA A 180 -9.65 -7.00 -0.28
N ILE A 181 -9.02 -8.17 -0.46
CA ILE A 181 -8.56 -8.65 -1.75
C ILE A 181 -9.62 -9.63 -2.28
N PRO A 182 -10.20 -9.44 -3.48
CA PRO A 182 -10.03 -8.32 -4.41
C PRO A 182 -11.04 -7.17 -4.18
N ASN A 183 -11.91 -7.26 -3.17
CA ASN A 183 -13.12 -6.43 -3.08
C ASN A 183 -12.90 -4.94 -2.79
N CYS A 184 -11.69 -4.49 -2.43
CA CYS A 184 -11.33 -3.08 -2.34
C CYS A 184 -10.95 -2.50 -3.72
N PHE A 185 -10.49 -3.33 -4.66
CA PHE A 185 -10.14 -2.84 -6.01
C PHE A 185 -11.39 -2.67 -6.88
N THR A 186 -12.34 -3.61 -6.79
CA THR A 186 -13.51 -3.68 -7.67
C THR A 186 -14.44 -2.46 -7.61
N PRO A 187 -14.86 -1.92 -6.43
CA PRO A 187 -15.75 -0.75 -6.38
C PRO A 187 -15.06 0.52 -6.91
N ARG A 188 -13.74 0.67 -6.72
CA ARG A 188 -12.98 1.78 -7.31
C ARG A 188 -13.06 1.73 -8.82
N LEU A 189 -12.76 0.57 -9.43
CA LEU A 189 -12.79 0.44 -10.88
C LEU A 189 -14.21 0.64 -11.45
N HIS A 190 -15.24 0.19 -10.71
CA HIS A 190 -16.63 0.49 -11.06
C HIS A 190 -16.92 1.99 -11.08
N ALA A 191 -16.54 2.69 -10.00
CA ALA A 191 -16.76 4.12 -9.87
C ALA A 191 -15.99 4.92 -10.93
N MET A 192 -14.75 4.54 -11.23
CA MET A 192 -13.95 5.19 -12.28
C MET A 192 -14.63 5.10 -13.65
N ARG A 193 -15.14 3.91 -14.02
CA ARG A 193 -15.87 3.72 -15.28
C ARG A 193 -17.12 4.60 -15.36
N ILE A 194 -17.92 4.61 -14.29
CA ILE A 194 -19.20 5.32 -14.27
C ILE A 194 -19.03 6.85 -14.18
N LEU A 195 -18.08 7.32 -13.38
CA LEU A 195 -17.89 8.75 -13.14
C LEU A 195 -17.15 9.43 -14.30
N GLY A 196 -16.14 8.78 -14.88
CA GLY A 196 -15.39 9.32 -16.02
C GLY A 196 -14.90 10.74 -15.78
N ASP A 197 -15.31 11.67 -16.66
CA ASP A 197 -14.95 13.09 -16.60
C ASP A 197 -15.51 13.81 -15.35
N LYS A 198 -16.56 13.28 -14.72
CA LYS A 198 -17.11 13.84 -13.47
C LYS A 198 -16.23 13.68 -12.25
N LEU A 199 -15.17 12.89 -12.33
CA LEU A 199 -14.18 12.81 -11.26
C LEU A 199 -13.51 14.17 -11.01
N ASP A 200 -13.38 15.04 -12.02
CA ASP A 200 -12.84 16.39 -11.83
C ASP A 200 -13.77 17.28 -10.98
N ASP A 201 -15.09 17.15 -11.15
CA ASP A 201 -16.06 17.86 -10.32
C ASP A 201 -16.00 17.36 -8.86
N VAL A 202 -15.83 16.05 -8.66
CA VAL A 202 -15.64 15.44 -7.32
C VAL A 202 -14.36 15.96 -6.67
N VAL A 203 -13.26 16.04 -7.43
CA VAL A 203 -11.98 16.57 -6.93
C VAL A 203 -12.11 18.03 -6.54
N ASP A 204 -12.69 18.88 -7.39
CA ASP A 204 -12.85 20.31 -7.08
C ASP A 204 -13.73 20.53 -5.84
N ALA A 205 -14.80 19.75 -5.68
CA ALA A 205 -15.68 19.80 -4.51
C ALA A 205 -14.96 19.41 -3.21
N MET A 206 -14.02 18.46 -3.27
CA MET A 206 -13.32 17.92 -2.10
C MET A 206 -11.97 18.58 -1.79
N ASP A 207 -11.40 19.38 -2.69
CA ASP A 207 -10.14 20.11 -2.46
C ASP A 207 -10.36 21.39 -1.62
N ALA A 208 -9.27 22.08 -1.26
CA ALA A 208 -9.29 23.29 -0.45
C ALA A 208 -10.23 24.35 -1.04
N GLY A 209 -11.12 24.88 -0.21
CA GLY A 209 -12.09 25.90 -0.62
C GLY A 209 -13.18 25.40 -1.58
N GLY A 210 -13.30 24.09 -1.80
CA GLY A 210 -14.37 23.48 -2.58
C GLY A 210 -15.73 23.54 -1.89
N SER A 211 -16.77 23.09 -2.60
CA SER A 211 -18.16 23.11 -2.09
C SER A 211 -18.39 22.17 -0.91
N GLY A 212 -17.58 21.12 -0.76
CA GLY A 212 -17.81 20.02 0.17
C GLY A 212 -18.94 19.05 -0.25
N ASP A 213 -19.57 19.27 -1.40
CA ASP A 213 -20.61 18.39 -1.95
C ASP A 213 -20.13 17.75 -3.25
N PRO A 214 -19.65 16.49 -3.22
CA PRO A 214 -19.13 15.81 -4.39
C PRO A 214 -20.24 15.26 -5.32
N TYR A 215 -21.52 15.44 -4.97
CA TYR A 215 -22.65 14.88 -5.72
C TYR A 215 -23.35 15.89 -6.63
N ALA A 216 -23.04 17.18 -6.48
CA ALA A 216 -23.81 18.28 -7.05
C ALA A 216 -24.00 18.24 -8.58
N THR A 217 -23.07 17.63 -9.32
CA THR A 217 -23.08 17.58 -10.79
C THR A 217 -23.34 16.19 -11.36
N LEU A 218 -23.56 15.20 -10.49
CA LEU A 218 -23.64 13.78 -10.87
C LEU A 218 -25.05 13.40 -11.34
N SER A 219 -25.11 12.49 -12.31
CA SER A 219 -26.35 11.76 -12.63
C SER A 219 -26.72 10.79 -11.50
N ALA A 220 -27.92 10.22 -11.53
CA ALA A 220 -28.34 9.23 -10.52
C ALA A 220 -27.44 7.98 -10.49
N GLU A 221 -26.97 7.51 -11.65
CA GLU A 221 -26.06 6.36 -11.74
C GLU A 221 -24.66 6.72 -11.19
N GLN A 222 -24.19 7.92 -11.52
CA GLN A 222 -22.91 8.44 -11.03
C GLN A 222 -22.92 8.66 -9.51
N GLU A 223 -24.00 9.24 -8.97
CA GLU A 223 -24.21 9.38 -7.54
C GLU A 223 -24.23 8.01 -6.85
N ALA A 224 -24.94 7.02 -7.41
CA ALA A 224 -24.99 5.68 -6.84
C ALA A 224 -23.59 5.02 -6.82
N ALA A 225 -22.81 5.13 -7.90
CA ALA A 225 -21.46 4.60 -7.96
C ALA A 225 -20.52 5.28 -6.96
N LEU A 226 -20.59 6.61 -6.82
CA LEU A 226 -19.77 7.35 -5.84
C LEU A 226 -20.18 7.03 -4.39
N ARG A 227 -21.48 6.86 -4.11
CA ARG A 227 -21.96 6.43 -2.79
C ARG A 227 -21.50 5.01 -2.46
N GLU A 228 -21.54 4.10 -3.41
CA GLU A 228 -21.13 2.71 -3.20
C GLU A 228 -19.64 2.59 -2.87
N VAL A 229 -18.78 3.20 -3.68
CA VAL A 229 -17.32 3.15 -3.46
C VAL A 229 -16.90 3.87 -2.17
N SER A 230 -17.55 4.99 -1.84
CA SER A 230 -17.31 5.69 -0.57
C SER A 230 -17.84 4.90 0.62
N GLY A 231 -19.00 4.26 0.49
CA GLY A 231 -19.61 3.39 1.49
C GLY A 231 -18.77 2.14 1.76
N MET A 232 -18.05 1.65 0.74
CA MET A 232 -17.04 0.60 0.86
C MET A 232 -15.77 1.05 1.58
N GLY A 233 -15.54 2.36 1.67
CA GLY A 233 -14.43 2.96 2.42
C GLY A 233 -13.37 3.66 1.58
N PHE A 234 -13.56 3.80 0.25
CA PHE A 234 -12.64 4.60 -0.56
C PHE A 234 -12.67 6.06 -0.09
N PRO A 235 -11.52 6.71 0.19
CA PRO A 235 -11.52 8.08 0.68
C PRO A 235 -11.86 9.07 -0.43
N LEU A 236 -12.92 9.87 -0.26
CA LEU A 236 -13.34 10.87 -1.25
C LEU A 236 -12.22 11.86 -1.61
N ARG A 237 -11.40 12.22 -0.62
CA ARG A 237 -10.24 13.11 -0.79
C ARG A 237 -9.15 12.50 -1.67
N SER A 238 -9.15 11.20 -1.92
CA SER A 238 -8.10 10.53 -2.70
C SER A 238 -8.32 10.61 -4.20
N TRP A 239 -9.49 11.05 -4.67
CA TRP A 239 -9.82 11.16 -6.08
C TRP A 239 -8.93 12.13 -6.87
N TYR A 240 -8.14 13.00 -6.23
CA TYR A 240 -7.24 13.92 -6.96
C TYR A 240 -6.29 13.19 -7.93
N GLY A 241 -5.92 11.95 -7.61
CA GLY A 241 -5.02 11.13 -8.43
C GLY A 241 -5.75 10.23 -9.43
N HIS A 242 -7.05 10.45 -9.69
CA HIS A 242 -7.85 9.53 -10.50
C HIS A 242 -7.27 9.24 -11.89
N ARG A 243 -6.56 10.20 -12.47
CA ARG A 243 -5.90 10.08 -13.78
C ARG A 243 -4.73 9.11 -13.80
N THR A 244 -4.08 8.87 -12.66
CA THR A 244 -2.95 7.93 -12.53
C THR A 244 -3.36 6.62 -11.85
N MET A 245 -4.63 6.47 -11.44
CA MET A 245 -5.10 5.23 -10.83
C MET A 245 -5.25 4.11 -11.87
N GLY A 246 -4.33 3.14 -11.86
CA GLY A 246 -4.43 1.92 -12.64
C GLY A 246 -5.11 0.75 -11.90
N MET A 247 -5.00 -0.46 -12.46
CA MET A 247 -5.45 -1.70 -11.81
C MET A 247 -4.69 -2.03 -10.52
N HIS A 248 -3.43 -1.61 -10.43
CA HIS A 248 -2.50 -1.99 -9.37
C HIS A 248 -2.49 -3.52 -9.16
N ALA A 249 -2.48 -3.98 -7.92
CA ALA A 249 -2.46 -5.40 -7.58
C ALA A 249 -3.62 -6.22 -8.16
N LEU A 250 -4.73 -5.60 -8.60
CA LEU A 250 -5.78 -6.36 -9.29
C LEU A 250 -5.26 -7.04 -10.55
N ALA A 251 -4.23 -6.49 -11.22
CA ALA A 251 -3.63 -7.11 -12.41
C ALA A 251 -3.10 -8.53 -12.13
N VAL A 252 -2.54 -8.76 -10.94
CA VAL A 252 -2.03 -10.08 -10.53
C VAL A 252 -3.09 -10.94 -9.81
N LEU A 253 -4.09 -10.31 -9.19
CA LEU A 253 -5.15 -11.00 -8.46
C LEU A 253 -6.27 -11.52 -9.37
N TYR A 254 -6.57 -10.78 -10.45
CA TYR A 254 -7.67 -11.09 -11.37
C TYR A 254 -7.56 -12.49 -11.99
N PRO A 255 -6.38 -12.97 -12.46
CA PRO A 255 -6.25 -14.36 -12.92
C PRO A 255 -6.61 -15.38 -11.84
N GLY A 256 -6.27 -15.13 -10.58
CA GLY A 256 -6.64 -15.97 -9.43
C GLY A 256 -8.15 -15.98 -9.18
N VAL A 257 -8.82 -14.83 -9.25
CA VAL A 257 -10.29 -14.74 -9.16
C VAL A 257 -10.93 -15.56 -10.29
N ARG A 258 -10.42 -15.44 -11.52
CA ARG A 258 -10.91 -16.15 -12.69
C ARG A 258 -10.71 -17.65 -12.62
N ALA A 259 -9.59 -18.10 -12.04
CA ALA A 259 -9.33 -19.51 -11.81
C ALA A 259 -10.24 -20.11 -10.71
N MET A 260 -10.45 -19.38 -9.61
CA MET A 260 -11.26 -19.86 -8.48
C MET A 260 -12.77 -19.81 -8.75
N ASP A 261 -13.26 -18.77 -9.42
CA ASP A 261 -14.69 -18.56 -9.71
C ASP A 261 -14.96 -18.40 -11.21
N ALA A 262 -14.57 -19.40 -11.99
CA ALA A 262 -14.65 -19.33 -13.45
C ALA A 262 -16.08 -19.07 -13.97
N SER A 263 -17.12 -19.64 -13.34
CA SER A 263 -18.50 -19.45 -13.83
C SER A 263 -19.04 -18.04 -13.59
N TYR A 264 -18.47 -17.26 -12.66
CA TYR A 264 -18.93 -15.90 -12.39
C TYR A 264 -18.94 -15.04 -13.65
N PHE A 265 -17.92 -15.20 -14.50
CA PHE A 265 -17.74 -14.38 -15.68
C PHE A 265 -18.80 -14.64 -16.75
N ASP A 266 -19.37 -15.84 -16.80
CA ASP A 266 -20.51 -16.17 -17.67
C ASP A 266 -21.84 -15.84 -17.00
N ASP A 267 -21.97 -16.15 -15.69
CA ASP A 267 -23.17 -15.88 -14.89
C ASP A 267 -23.48 -14.38 -14.87
N PHE A 268 -22.46 -13.52 -14.77
CA PHE A 268 -22.58 -12.07 -14.77
C PHE A 268 -23.38 -11.54 -15.97
N TRP A 269 -23.20 -12.14 -17.15
CA TRP A 269 -23.87 -11.71 -18.38
C TRP A 269 -25.21 -12.40 -18.63
N THR A 270 -25.48 -13.53 -17.97
CA THR A 270 -26.57 -14.44 -18.38
C THR A 270 -27.60 -14.72 -17.29
N VAL A 271 -27.25 -14.58 -16.01
CA VAL A 271 -28.12 -14.90 -14.88
C VAL A 271 -28.81 -13.63 -14.36
N PRO A 272 -30.16 -13.61 -14.24
CA PRO A 272 -30.87 -12.45 -13.71
C PRO A 272 -30.38 -12.01 -12.33
N GLY A 273 -30.26 -10.70 -12.12
CA GLY A 273 -29.79 -10.08 -10.87
C GLY A 273 -28.32 -9.65 -10.89
N TYR A 274 -27.54 -10.11 -11.87
CA TYR A 274 -26.22 -9.53 -12.17
C TYR A 274 -26.36 -8.30 -13.09
N LEU A 275 -25.44 -7.34 -12.96
CA LEU A 275 -25.48 -6.08 -13.72
C LEU A 275 -25.43 -6.33 -15.24
N GLY A 276 -24.61 -7.26 -15.71
CA GLY A 276 -24.48 -7.61 -17.13
C GLY A 276 -25.70 -8.32 -17.72
N ALA A 277 -26.55 -8.94 -16.90
CA ALA A 277 -27.78 -9.59 -17.36
C ALA A 277 -28.95 -8.62 -17.54
N ASP A 278 -28.85 -7.39 -16.99
CA ASP A 278 -29.83 -6.32 -17.22
C ASP A 278 -29.57 -5.67 -18.60
N PRO A 279 -30.48 -5.81 -19.58
CA PRO A 279 -30.28 -5.24 -20.91
C PRO A 279 -30.31 -3.71 -20.94
N THR A 280 -30.70 -3.05 -19.84
CA THR A 280 -30.77 -1.59 -19.72
C THR A 280 -29.55 -0.99 -19.02
N SER A 281 -28.64 -1.81 -18.51
CA SER A 281 -27.43 -1.35 -17.84
C SER A 281 -26.45 -0.67 -18.79
N SER A 282 -25.81 0.41 -18.33
CA SER A 282 -24.72 1.12 -19.03
C SER A 282 -23.53 0.22 -19.37
N VAL A 283 -23.34 -0.90 -18.65
CA VAL A 283 -22.21 -1.82 -18.85
C VAL A 283 -22.12 -2.38 -20.26
N HIS A 284 -23.25 -2.47 -20.98
CA HIS A 284 -23.28 -2.93 -22.37
C HIS A 284 -22.68 -1.92 -23.33
N GLU A 285 -22.72 -0.63 -22.99
CA GLU A 285 -22.10 0.44 -23.78
C GLU A 285 -20.58 0.34 -23.71
N ASP A 286 -20.01 -0.09 -22.59
CA ASP A 286 -18.56 -0.16 -22.43
C ASP A 286 -17.95 -1.46 -22.95
N ARG A 287 -18.77 -2.44 -23.35
CA ARG A 287 -18.30 -3.77 -23.74
C ARG A 287 -17.60 -3.76 -25.11
N VAL A 288 -16.36 -4.22 -25.12
CA VAL A 288 -15.50 -4.40 -26.30
C VAL A 288 -15.07 -5.85 -26.40
N VAL A 289 -15.39 -6.47 -27.54
CA VAL A 289 -14.88 -7.78 -27.97
C VAL A 289 -14.43 -7.64 -29.42
N LEU A 290 -13.12 -7.62 -29.65
CA LEU A 290 -12.52 -7.35 -30.95
C LEU A 290 -11.57 -8.47 -31.36
N ALA A 291 -11.95 -9.23 -32.39
CA ALA A 291 -11.04 -10.14 -33.07
C ALA A 291 -10.03 -9.35 -33.91
N THR A 292 -8.74 -9.63 -33.71
CA THR A 292 -7.63 -8.94 -34.36
C THR A 292 -6.43 -9.90 -34.50
N THR A 293 -5.29 -9.39 -34.97
CA THR A 293 -4.03 -10.12 -35.01
C THR A 293 -2.90 -9.27 -34.44
N ILE A 294 -1.87 -9.93 -33.91
CA ILE A 294 -0.62 -9.26 -33.54
C ILE A 294 0.06 -8.77 -34.82
N ASP A 295 0.31 -7.48 -34.96
CA ASP A 295 1.14 -6.92 -36.04
C ASP A 295 2.63 -6.98 -35.66
N MET A 296 2.94 -6.58 -34.43
CA MET A 296 4.31 -6.50 -33.92
C MET A 296 4.33 -6.81 -32.42
N LEU A 297 5.41 -7.43 -31.95
CA LEU A 297 5.71 -7.56 -30.52
C LEU A 297 6.67 -6.44 -30.11
N LEU A 298 6.49 -5.89 -28.90
CA LEU A 298 7.18 -4.69 -28.45
C LEU A 298 8.06 -4.97 -27.24
N THR A 299 9.28 -4.44 -27.26
CA THR A 299 10.15 -4.33 -26.09
C THR A 299 9.87 -3.03 -25.33
N VAL A 300 10.55 -2.83 -24.20
CA VAL A 300 10.48 -1.57 -23.44
C VAL A 300 10.97 -0.40 -24.29
N GLU A 301 12.06 -0.59 -25.05
CA GLU A 301 12.60 0.44 -25.93
C GLU A 301 11.60 0.84 -27.02
N ASP A 302 10.84 -0.12 -27.56
CA ASP A 302 9.79 0.16 -28.54
C ASP A 302 8.65 0.99 -27.93
N LEU A 303 8.23 0.68 -26.70
CA LEU A 303 7.21 1.45 -25.97
C LEU A 303 7.67 2.89 -25.69
N VAL A 304 8.91 3.06 -25.22
CA VAL A 304 9.51 4.39 -25.00
C VAL A 304 9.59 5.16 -26.32
N ALA A 305 10.01 4.52 -27.40
CA ALA A 305 10.05 5.14 -28.73
C ALA A 305 8.66 5.54 -29.24
N ALA A 306 7.61 4.83 -28.82
CA ALA A 306 6.21 5.16 -29.10
C ALA A 306 5.62 6.21 -28.15
N GLY A 307 6.38 6.71 -27.17
CA GLY A 307 5.92 7.70 -26.19
C GLY A 307 4.95 7.13 -25.15
N VAL A 308 4.96 5.82 -24.93
CA VAL A 308 4.17 5.15 -23.89
C VAL A 308 4.87 5.30 -22.56
N ASP A 309 4.11 5.60 -21.50
CA ASP A 309 4.65 5.60 -20.14
C ASP A 309 4.93 4.15 -19.69
N VAL A 310 6.20 3.90 -19.34
CA VAL A 310 6.71 2.61 -18.89
C VAL A 310 7.08 2.60 -17.40
N SER A 311 6.62 3.59 -16.64
CA SER A 311 6.85 3.67 -15.19
C SER A 311 6.25 2.48 -14.41
N SER A 312 5.19 1.87 -14.93
CA SER A 312 4.40 0.81 -14.26
C SER A 312 4.30 -0.47 -15.11
N ILE A 313 5.45 -1.00 -15.54
CA ILE A 313 5.53 -2.28 -16.26
C ILE A 313 6.07 -3.41 -15.37
N PRO A 314 5.69 -4.67 -15.63
CA PRO A 314 6.23 -5.81 -14.87
C PRO A 314 7.76 -5.85 -14.83
N GLY A 315 8.31 -6.21 -13.68
CA GLY A 315 9.75 -6.29 -13.41
C GLY A 315 10.36 -5.04 -12.74
N ALA A 316 9.54 -4.03 -12.42
CA ALA A 316 10.01 -2.76 -11.85
C ALA A 316 9.86 -2.64 -10.31
N SER A 317 9.54 -3.73 -9.59
CA SER A 317 9.33 -3.64 -8.14
C SER A 317 10.61 -3.36 -7.35
N THR A 318 10.50 -2.43 -6.40
CA THR A 318 11.51 -2.07 -5.39
C THR A 318 11.30 -2.78 -4.05
N GLY A 319 10.29 -3.67 -3.97
CA GLY A 319 9.91 -4.39 -2.78
C GLY A 319 9.04 -3.60 -1.81
N ASN A 320 8.50 -2.46 -2.26
CA ASN A 320 7.61 -1.61 -1.47
C ASN A 320 6.16 -2.10 -1.53
N ALA A 321 5.34 -1.60 -0.61
CA ALA A 321 3.94 -2.01 -0.49
C ALA A 321 3.10 -1.70 -1.76
N ASP A 322 3.41 -0.59 -2.43
CA ASP A 322 2.70 -0.06 -3.60
C ASP A 322 3.11 -0.69 -4.93
N ASP A 323 4.36 -1.12 -5.06
CA ASP A 323 4.93 -1.60 -6.32
C ASP A 323 5.15 -3.12 -6.39
N ALA A 324 4.98 -3.85 -5.28
CA ALA A 324 5.26 -5.28 -5.20
C ALA A 324 4.56 -6.14 -6.27
N TRP A 325 3.38 -5.70 -6.73
CA TRP A 325 2.62 -6.38 -7.78
C TRP A 325 3.28 -6.33 -9.17
N LEU A 326 4.25 -5.45 -9.38
CA LEU A 326 5.04 -5.40 -10.61
C LEU A 326 6.00 -6.59 -10.70
N GLY A 327 6.41 -7.17 -9.56
CA GLY A 327 7.47 -8.18 -9.51
C GLY A 327 8.83 -7.65 -9.98
N ARG A 328 9.86 -8.50 -9.95
CA ARG A 328 11.25 -8.14 -10.33
C ARG A 328 11.70 -8.69 -11.67
N ASP A 329 11.04 -9.71 -12.19
CA ASP A 329 11.41 -10.30 -13.47
C ASP A 329 10.76 -9.52 -14.61
N GLN A 330 11.60 -8.84 -15.40
CA GLN A 330 11.15 -8.16 -16.61
C GLN A 330 11.22 -9.09 -17.82
N ALA A 331 10.09 -9.30 -18.47
CA ALA A 331 10.03 -10.01 -19.74
C ALA A 331 10.68 -9.19 -20.87
N ALA A 332 11.32 -9.87 -21.83
CA ALA A 332 11.89 -9.20 -23.01
C ALA A 332 10.82 -8.56 -23.91
N ILE A 333 9.64 -9.16 -23.96
CA ILE A 333 8.47 -8.64 -24.68
C ILE A 333 7.45 -8.18 -23.64
N VAL A 334 7.06 -6.91 -23.71
CA VAL A 334 6.19 -6.24 -22.74
C VAL A 334 4.91 -5.69 -23.35
N GLY A 335 4.74 -5.84 -24.67
CA GLY A 335 3.53 -5.40 -25.35
C GLY A 335 3.44 -5.89 -26.79
N ALA A 336 2.41 -5.42 -27.48
CA ALA A 336 2.20 -5.69 -28.90
C ALA A 336 1.47 -4.55 -29.59
N LYS A 337 1.61 -4.48 -30.92
CA LYS A 337 0.70 -3.75 -31.80
C LYS A 337 -0.38 -4.67 -32.35
N LEU A 338 -1.62 -4.19 -32.35
CA LEU A 338 -2.78 -4.86 -32.92
C LEU A 338 -3.03 -4.36 -34.35
N ALA A 339 -3.34 -5.28 -35.27
CA ALA A 339 -3.63 -4.93 -36.66
C ALA A 339 -4.95 -4.17 -36.83
N VAL A 340 -5.92 -4.45 -35.95
CA VAL A 340 -7.21 -3.76 -35.85
C VAL A 340 -7.34 -3.20 -34.45
N VAL A 341 -7.71 -1.93 -34.37
CA VAL A 341 -7.88 -1.16 -33.13
C VAL A 341 -9.35 -1.10 -32.70
N PRO A 342 -9.65 -1.01 -31.39
CA PRO A 342 -11.01 -0.84 -30.93
C PRO A 342 -11.53 0.56 -31.30
N THR A 343 -12.83 0.66 -31.62
CA THR A 343 -13.47 1.94 -31.98
C THR A 343 -13.75 2.84 -30.77
N ARG A 344 -13.57 2.31 -29.56
CA ARG A 344 -13.71 2.98 -28.27
C ARG A 344 -12.63 2.45 -27.33
N ASP A 345 -12.26 3.24 -26.34
CA ASP A 345 -11.35 2.79 -25.29
C ASP A 345 -12.01 1.64 -24.50
N PRO A 346 -11.40 0.43 -24.44
CA PRO A 346 -11.94 -0.66 -23.65
C PRO A 346 -11.72 -0.50 -22.14
N GLY A 347 -10.94 0.50 -21.71
CA GLY A 347 -10.43 0.58 -20.35
C GLY A 347 -9.50 -0.60 -20.06
N PHE A 348 -9.80 -1.35 -19.01
CA PHE A 348 -9.07 -2.58 -18.67
C PHE A 348 -9.56 -3.76 -19.50
N ALA A 349 -8.65 -4.54 -20.06
CA ALA A 349 -8.97 -5.63 -20.96
C ALA A 349 -8.01 -6.82 -20.81
N GLU A 350 -8.40 -7.94 -21.40
CA GLU A 350 -7.55 -9.10 -21.62
C GLU A 350 -7.24 -9.25 -23.10
N LEU A 351 -6.04 -9.75 -23.40
CA LEU A 351 -5.72 -10.32 -24.70
C LEU A 351 -5.91 -11.83 -24.63
N VAL A 352 -6.95 -12.31 -25.32
CA VAL A 352 -7.30 -13.73 -25.39
C VAL A 352 -6.58 -14.37 -26.57
N ILE A 353 -5.80 -15.41 -26.30
CA ILE A 353 -4.97 -16.10 -27.29
C ILE A 353 -5.66 -17.40 -27.71
N GLY A 354 -5.78 -17.60 -29.03
CA GLY A 354 -6.33 -18.83 -29.60
C GLY A 354 -7.87 -18.92 -29.56
N PRO A 355 -8.43 -19.91 -30.26
CA PRO A 355 -9.89 -20.01 -30.49
C PRO A 355 -10.68 -20.57 -29.30
N ASP A 356 -10.03 -21.25 -28.36
CA ASP A 356 -10.67 -21.79 -27.15
C ASP A 356 -10.71 -20.77 -26.00
N GLY A 357 -9.96 -19.67 -26.13
CA GLY A 357 -9.88 -18.59 -25.16
C GLY A 357 -9.36 -18.99 -23.79
N ALA A 358 -8.60 -20.09 -23.72
CA ALA A 358 -8.04 -20.64 -22.49
C ALA A 358 -6.87 -19.79 -21.97
N THR A 359 -6.06 -19.24 -22.88
CA THR A 359 -4.92 -18.40 -22.52
C THR A 359 -5.30 -16.92 -22.61
N ARG A 360 -5.01 -16.18 -21.54
CA ARG A 360 -5.34 -14.75 -21.43
C ARG A 360 -4.20 -14.00 -20.77
N ILE A 361 -3.87 -12.84 -21.33
CA ILE A 361 -2.92 -11.89 -20.75
C ILE A 361 -3.69 -10.66 -20.33
N VAL A 362 -3.57 -10.26 -19.07
CA VAL A 362 -4.10 -8.98 -18.57
C VAL A 362 -3.36 -7.84 -19.26
N LEU A 363 -4.06 -6.80 -19.68
CA LEU A 363 -3.46 -5.63 -20.33
C LEU A 363 -3.44 -4.44 -19.36
N MET A 364 -2.25 -3.92 -19.07
CA MET A 364 -2.07 -2.73 -18.23
C MET A 364 -2.57 -1.46 -18.90
N GLN A 365 -2.39 -1.37 -20.22
CA GLN A 365 -2.78 -0.23 -21.03
C GLN A 365 -3.23 -0.69 -22.42
N VAL A 366 -4.22 0.01 -22.97
CA VAL A 366 -4.64 -0.11 -24.38
C VAL A 366 -4.63 1.30 -24.97
N LEU A 367 -3.63 1.59 -25.81
CA LEU A 367 -3.38 2.89 -26.40
C LEU A 367 -3.48 2.80 -27.92
N GLY A 368 -4.71 2.92 -28.44
CA GLY A 368 -4.95 2.78 -29.88
C GLY A 368 -4.61 1.38 -30.39
N ASP A 369 -3.54 1.25 -31.17
CA ASP A 369 -3.02 -0.03 -31.65
C ASP A 369 -2.03 -0.69 -30.69
N VAL A 370 -1.50 0.02 -29.69
CA VAL A 370 -0.53 -0.52 -28.74
C VAL A 370 -1.24 -1.10 -27.52
N VAL A 371 -0.87 -2.32 -27.14
CA VAL A 371 -1.26 -2.94 -25.87
C VAL A 371 -0.02 -3.23 -25.02
N VAL A 372 -0.10 -2.92 -23.73
CA VAL A 372 0.95 -3.19 -22.74
C VAL A 372 0.52 -4.36 -21.87
N PHE A 373 1.36 -5.38 -21.76
CA PHE A 373 1.07 -6.58 -20.99
C PHE A 373 1.26 -6.32 -19.49
N GLY A 374 0.34 -6.87 -18.68
CA GLY A 374 0.55 -7.04 -17.25
C GLY A 374 1.42 -8.25 -16.95
N PRO A 375 1.65 -8.54 -15.66
CA PRO A 375 2.39 -9.73 -15.25
C PRO A 375 1.72 -10.98 -15.84
N ALA A 376 2.50 -11.78 -16.55
CA ALA A 376 2.03 -12.94 -17.30
C ALA A 376 3.07 -14.06 -17.25
N ASP A 377 2.61 -15.30 -17.37
CA ASP A 377 3.51 -16.45 -17.46
C ASP A 377 4.36 -16.34 -18.75
N PRO A 378 5.69 -16.56 -18.69
CA PRO A 378 6.55 -16.47 -19.87
C PRO A 378 6.11 -17.36 -21.04
N GLY A 379 5.47 -18.50 -20.77
CA GLY A 379 4.90 -19.38 -21.77
C GLY A 379 3.72 -18.75 -22.53
N GLN A 380 2.92 -17.91 -21.87
CA GLN A 380 1.85 -17.15 -22.52
C GLN A 380 2.41 -16.11 -23.49
N ILE A 381 3.46 -15.40 -23.09
CA ILE A 381 4.14 -14.42 -23.96
C ILE A 381 4.83 -15.14 -25.13
N ALA A 382 5.48 -16.28 -24.88
CA ALA A 382 6.15 -17.07 -25.91
C ALA A 382 5.19 -17.67 -26.96
N ALA A 383 3.89 -17.76 -26.66
CA ALA A 383 2.87 -18.20 -27.61
C ALA A 383 2.49 -17.11 -28.64
N LEU A 384 2.89 -15.86 -28.44
CA LEU A 384 2.59 -14.75 -29.34
C LEU A 384 3.61 -14.65 -30.47
N PHE A 385 3.13 -14.32 -31.67
CA PHE A 385 3.95 -14.04 -32.86
C PHE A 385 3.20 -13.11 -33.81
N PRO A 386 3.89 -12.33 -34.67
CA PRO A 386 3.23 -11.56 -35.72
C PRO A 386 2.30 -12.43 -36.60
N GLY A 387 1.05 -12.00 -36.75
CA GLY A 387 -0.04 -12.72 -37.40
C GLY A 387 -0.84 -13.64 -36.47
N ALA A 388 -0.46 -13.80 -35.21
CA ALA A 388 -1.21 -14.62 -34.26
C ALA A 388 -2.65 -14.07 -34.07
N PRO A 389 -3.69 -14.92 -34.20
CA PRO A 389 -5.07 -14.51 -33.96
C PRO A 389 -5.31 -14.33 -32.46
N VAL A 390 -5.82 -13.16 -32.10
CA VAL A 390 -6.09 -12.77 -30.71
C VAL A 390 -7.42 -12.03 -30.63
N THR A 391 -8.03 -12.03 -29.46
CA THR A 391 -9.23 -11.22 -29.18
C THR A 391 -8.94 -10.26 -28.04
N LEU A 392 -9.14 -8.97 -28.27
CA LEU A 392 -9.17 -7.96 -27.22
C LEU A 392 -10.56 -7.99 -26.57
N ASP A 393 -10.64 -8.33 -25.29
CA ASP A 393 -11.90 -8.58 -24.58
C ASP A 393 -11.89 -7.93 -23.19
N ASN A 394 -12.82 -7.00 -22.93
CA ASN A 394 -12.99 -6.40 -21.61
C ASN A 394 -14.18 -6.97 -20.82
N SER A 395 -14.88 -7.98 -21.36
CA SER A 395 -16.10 -8.53 -20.74
C SER A 395 -15.87 -9.00 -19.31
N GLY A 396 -14.70 -9.58 -19.04
CA GLY A 396 -14.34 -10.05 -17.70
C GLY A 396 -14.00 -8.93 -16.73
N PHE A 397 -13.37 -7.85 -17.20
CA PHE A 397 -13.10 -6.67 -16.38
C PHE A 397 -14.37 -5.89 -16.04
N LEU A 398 -15.31 -5.79 -16.98
CA LEU A 398 -16.63 -5.21 -16.70
C LEU A 398 -17.39 -6.04 -15.64
N ALA A 399 -17.27 -7.36 -15.68
CA ALA A 399 -17.85 -8.23 -14.67
C ALA A 399 -17.20 -8.03 -13.30
N VAL A 400 -15.86 -8.06 -13.20
CA VAL A 400 -15.16 -8.02 -11.91
C VAL A 400 -15.37 -6.71 -11.16
N GLN A 401 -15.64 -5.60 -11.85
CA GLN A 401 -15.94 -4.29 -11.24
C GLN A 401 -17.07 -4.33 -10.21
N THR A 402 -17.98 -5.30 -10.27
CA THR A 402 -19.09 -5.42 -9.30
C THR A 402 -19.02 -6.70 -8.46
N TYR A 403 -17.88 -7.42 -8.49
CA TYR A 403 -17.72 -8.71 -7.81
C TYR A 403 -17.95 -8.61 -6.30
N HIS A 404 -17.57 -7.50 -5.67
CA HIS A 404 -17.78 -7.24 -4.23
C HIS A 404 -19.25 -7.32 -3.79
N ARG A 405 -20.21 -7.04 -4.68
CA ARG A 405 -21.65 -7.17 -4.43
C ARG A 405 -22.08 -8.63 -4.24
N HIS A 406 -21.29 -9.57 -4.75
CA HIS A 406 -21.54 -11.01 -4.79
C HIS A 406 -20.67 -11.79 -3.78
N GLN A 407 -20.02 -11.07 -2.88
CA GLN A 407 -19.06 -11.56 -1.89
C GLN A 407 -19.45 -11.09 -0.48
N VAL A 408 -20.75 -11.08 -0.15
CA VAL A 408 -21.25 -10.50 1.10
C VAL A 408 -20.82 -11.35 2.32
N PRO A 409 -19.90 -10.85 3.19
CA PRO A 409 -19.37 -11.59 4.33
C PRO A 409 -20.24 -11.42 5.59
N GLY A 410 -19.79 -11.94 6.74
CA GLY A 410 -20.48 -11.79 8.01
C GLY A 410 -20.65 -10.33 8.50
N PRO A 411 -21.47 -10.09 9.54
CA PRO A 411 -21.79 -8.76 10.05
C PRO A 411 -20.59 -7.99 10.63
N GLU A 412 -19.47 -8.66 10.89
CA GLU A 412 -18.20 -8.06 11.32
C GLU A 412 -17.58 -7.13 10.27
N TYR A 413 -18.03 -7.17 9.01
CA TYR A 413 -17.63 -6.26 7.93
C TYR A 413 -18.78 -5.28 7.62
N SER A 414 -18.94 -4.27 8.48
CA SER A 414 -20.09 -3.36 8.48
C SER A 414 -20.35 -2.65 7.14
N VAL A 415 -19.30 -2.38 6.35
CA VAL A 415 -19.43 -1.70 5.04
C VAL A 415 -20.24 -2.49 4.01
N TRP A 416 -20.33 -3.81 4.15
CA TRP A 416 -21.18 -4.64 3.29
C TRP A 416 -22.67 -4.55 3.63
N GLY A 417 -23.03 -3.88 4.73
CA GLY A 417 -24.43 -3.65 5.10
C GLY A 417 -25.24 -2.96 3.98
N GLN A 418 -24.58 -2.17 3.13
CA GLN A 418 -25.20 -1.53 1.96
C GLN A 418 -25.71 -2.52 0.90
N PHE A 419 -25.22 -3.76 0.90
CA PHE A 419 -25.63 -4.83 -0.03
C PHE A 419 -26.61 -5.82 0.59
N ARG A 420 -27.22 -5.44 1.73
CA ARG A 420 -28.24 -6.23 2.41
C ARG A 420 -29.57 -5.48 2.44
N ASP A 421 -30.67 -6.22 2.40
CA ASP A 421 -32.00 -5.68 2.60
C ASP A 421 -32.30 -5.43 4.10
N VAL A 422 -33.53 -4.99 4.40
CA VAL A 422 -33.98 -4.72 5.77
C VAL A 422 -34.03 -5.96 6.67
N ASN A 423 -34.06 -7.17 6.10
CA ASN A 423 -34.04 -8.44 6.81
C ASN A 423 -32.61 -8.97 7.00
N GLY A 424 -31.62 -8.32 6.38
CA GLY A 424 -30.23 -8.74 6.36
C GLY A 424 -29.88 -9.68 5.21
N ASP A 425 -30.81 -9.97 4.30
CA ASP A 425 -30.58 -10.84 3.15
C ASP A 425 -29.82 -10.09 2.04
N PRO A 426 -28.89 -10.74 1.31
CA PRO A 426 -28.16 -10.09 0.22
C PRO A 426 -29.08 -9.57 -0.89
N LEU A 427 -28.82 -8.34 -1.37
CA LEU A 427 -29.58 -7.71 -2.46
C LEU A 427 -29.29 -8.33 -3.84
N TYR A 428 -28.10 -8.89 -4.03
CA TYR A 428 -27.60 -9.43 -5.28
C TYR A 428 -27.37 -10.94 -5.20
N PRO A 429 -27.36 -11.67 -6.33
CA PRO A 429 -26.97 -13.08 -6.35
C PRO A 429 -25.60 -13.30 -5.70
N GLN A 430 -25.45 -14.31 -4.85
CA GLN A 430 -24.18 -14.57 -4.15
C GLN A 430 -23.43 -15.76 -4.76
N ARG A 431 -22.10 -15.73 -4.67
CA ARG A 431 -21.25 -16.85 -5.05
C ARG A 431 -21.22 -17.91 -3.95
N PRO A 432 -20.92 -19.19 -4.26
CA PRO A 432 -20.96 -20.27 -3.27
C PRO A 432 -19.87 -20.19 -2.19
N PHE A 433 -18.90 -19.29 -2.34
CA PHE A 433 -17.82 -19.04 -1.38
C PHE A 433 -17.38 -17.58 -1.40
N LEU A 434 -16.61 -17.19 -0.39
CA LEU A 434 -15.92 -15.90 -0.32
C LEU A 434 -14.47 -16.09 -0.76
N VAL A 435 -14.04 -15.34 -1.77
CA VAL A 435 -12.68 -15.44 -2.32
C VAL A 435 -11.65 -14.78 -1.42
N GLY A 436 -12.04 -13.72 -0.69
CA GLY A 436 -11.11 -12.92 0.10
C GLY A 436 -10.35 -13.71 1.15
N PRO A 437 -11.03 -14.49 2.01
CA PRO A 437 -10.36 -15.31 3.02
C PRO A 437 -9.38 -16.33 2.42
N LEU A 438 -9.60 -16.79 1.18
CA LEU A 438 -8.68 -17.69 0.48
C LEU A 438 -7.40 -16.97 0.06
N PHE A 439 -7.52 -15.78 -0.53
CA PHE A 439 -6.35 -14.94 -0.84
C PHE A 439 -5.57 -14.55 0.41
N THR A 440 -6.28 -14.14 1.46
CA THR A 440 -5.64 -13.79 2.74
C THR A 440 -4.92 -14.97 3.35
N ALA A 441 -5.51 -16.17 3.34
CA ALA A 441 -4.83 -17.37 3.81
C ALA A 441 -3.58 -17.71 2.97
N GLY A 442 -3.61 -17.45 1.66
CA GLY A 442 -2.42 -17.58 0.81
C GLY A 442 -1.28 -16.62 1.19
N ALA A 443 -1.61 -15.38 1.57
CA ALA A 443 -0.61 -14.37 1.94
C ALA A 443 -0.12 -14.49 3.40
N ALA A 444 -1.03 -14.67 4.36
CA ALA A 444 -0.73 -14.74 5.79
C ALA A 444 -0.51 -16.17 6.31
N GLY A 445 -0.71 -17.18 5.47
CA GLY A 445 -0.68 -18.61 5.84
C GLY A 445 -1.93 -19.07 6.59
N THR A 446 -2.72 -18.13 7.13
CA THR A 446 -4.01 -18.33 7.80
C THR A 446 -4.88 -17.09 7.63
N VAL A 447 -6.16 -17.17 7.99
CA VAL A 447 -7.00 -15.96 8.12
C VAL A 447 -6.69 -15.31 9.48
N PRO A 448 -6.26 -14.03 9.53
CA PRO A 448 -5.99 -13.32 10.77
C PRO A 448 -7.14 -13.38 11.77
N THR A 449 -6.81 -13.55 13.04
CA THR A 449 -7.75 -13.76 14.15
C THR A 449 -7.59 -12.73 15.27
N GLY A 450 -6.57 -11.89 15.23
CA GLY A 450 -6.21 -10.95 16.29
C GLY A 450 -5.50 -11.61 17.48
N LYS A 451 -5.05 -12.87 17.36
CA LYS A 451 -4.44 -13.65 18.45
C LYS A 451 -2.93 -13.68 18.33
N PHE A 452 -2.25 -12.82 19.09
CA PHE A 452 -0.79 -12.73 19.06
C PHE A 452 -0.16 -12.66 20.46
N GLU A 453 1.11 -13.04 20.52
CA GLU A 453 2.02 -12.71 21.63
C GLU A 453 2.79 -11.41 21.31
N GLY A 454 3.31 -10.73 22.34
CA GLY A 454 4.04 -9.46 22.14
C GLY A 454 3.14 -8.23 21.97
N ARG A 455 3.68 -7.14 21.43
CA ARG A 455 2.99 -5.83 21.32
C ARG A 455 2.91 -5.38 19.87
N VAL A 456 1.84 -4.69 19.49
CA VAL A 456 1.60 -4.26 18.11
C VAL A 456 1.30 -2.77 18.05
N ILE A 457 1.93 -2.08 17.09
CA ILE A 457 1.53 -0.74 16.64
C ILE A 457 1.14 -0.87 15.17
N LEU A 458 -0.15 -0.89 14.86
CA LEU A 458 -0.66 -0.90 13.48
C LEU A 458 -0.69 0.54 12.95
N VAL A 459 -0.10 0.77 11.78
CA VAL A 459 -0.08 2.08 11.11
C VAL A 459 -0.94 2.02 9.84
N GLU A 460 -1.95 2.88 9.74
CA GLU A 460 -2.87 2.90 8.60
C GLU A 460 -2.92 4.29 7.94
N SER A 461 -3.11 4.33 6.62
CA SER A 461 -3.14 5.56 5.82
C SER A 461 -4.58 6.00 5.54
N LEU A 462 -5.00 7.19 5.97
CA LEU A 462 -6.40 7.64 5.84
C LEU A 462 -6.83 7.91 4.39
N MET A 463 -5.88 8.09 3.47
CA MET A 463 -6.15 8.36 2.06
C MET A 463 -5.76 7.18 1.15
N ASP A 464 -5.54 6.00 1.74
CA ASP A 464 -5.22 4.78 1.00
C ASP A 464 -6.32 4.39 -0.01
N ARG A 465 -5.89 4.00 -1.21
CA ARG A 465 -6.73 3.68 -2.37
C ARG A 465 -6.86 2.18 -2.60
N GLU A 466 -5.97 1.37 -2.00
CA GLU A 466 -5.89 -0.08 -2.19
C GLU A 466 -6.23 -0.85 -0.89
N ALA A 467 -5.91 -0.29 0.28
CA ALA A 467 -6.24 -0.82 1.60
C ALA A 467 -7.03 0.23 2.41
N TYR A 468 -8.37 0.21 2.30
CA TYR A 468 -9.20 1.22 2.96
C TYR A 468 -9.02 1.25 4.48
N PRO A 469 -8.98 2.43 5.13
CA PRO A 469 -8.53 2.58 6.52
C PRO A 469 -9.33 1.77 7.54
N TRP A 470 -10.65 1.60 7.33
CA TRP A 470 -11.53 0.90 8.27
C TRP A 470 -11.15 -0.57 8.48
N GLN A 471 -10.31 -1.13 7.60
CA GLN A 471 -9.82 -2.50 7.74
C GLN A 471 -8.91 -2.68 8.96
N ALA A 472 -8.21 -1.63 9.37
CA ALA A 472 -7.47 -1.60 10.63
C ALA A 472 -8.41 -1.61 11.86
N ASP A 473 -9.59 -0.97 11.76
CA ASP A 473 -10.62 -1.04 12.79
C ASP A 473 -11.18 -2.47 12.91
N TRP A 474 -11.41 -3.15 11.78
CA TRP A 474 -11.77 -4.56 11.78
C TRP A 474 -10.73 -5.42 12.51
N TYR A 475 -9.43 -5.23 12.24
CA TYR A 475 -8.39 -6.01 12.92
C TYR A 475 -8.31 -5.66 14.40
N ARG A 476 -8.38 -4.38 14.76
CA ARG A 476 -8.45 -3.92 16.15
C ARG A 476 -9.61 -4.58 16.91
N ALA A 477 -10.78 -4.71 16.28
CA ALA A 477 -11.93 -5.40 16.87
C ALA A 477 -11.66 -6.90 17.12
N ARG A 478 -10.96 -7.59 16.21
CA ARG A 478 -10.54 -9.00 16.43
C ARG A 478 -9.57 -9.14 17.60
N VAL A 479 -8.63 -8.20 17.72
CA VAL A 479 -7.70 -8.15 18.87
C VAL A 479 -8.45 -7.89 20.17
N GLU A 480 -9.41 -6.96 20.17
CA GLU A 480 -10.24 -6.65 21.32
C GLU A 480 -11.10 -7.86 21.76
N GLU A 481 -11.68 -8.59 20.82
CA GLU A 481 -12.42 -9.83 21.10
C GLU A 481 -11.56 -10.87 21.83
N HIS A 482 -10.26 -10.92 21.54
CA HIS A 482 -9.34 -11.87 22.16
C HIS A 482 -8.76 -11.38 23.50
N LEU A 483 -8.33 -10.12 23.57
CA LEU A 483 -7.65 -9.56 24.74
C LEU A 483 -8.62 -9.02 25.80
N GLY A 484 -9.80 -8.58 25.38
CA GLY A 484 -10.73 -7.76 26.16
C GLY A 484 -10.35 -6.27 26.14
N ALA A 485 -11.38 -5.40 26.18
CA ALA A 485 -11.22 -3.95 26.12
C ALA A 485 -10.22 -3.38 27.13
N ASP A 486 -10.24 -3.87 28.37
CA ASP A 486 -9.37 -3.39 29.46
C ASP A 486 -7.87 -3.67 29.23
N ARG A 487 -7.54 -4.63 28.34
CA ARG A 487 -6.15 -5.04 28.06
C ARG A 487 -5.66 -4.61 26.68
N LEU A 488 -6.57 -4.15 25.82
CA LEU A 488 -6.26 -3.78 24.43
C LEU A 488 -5.15 -2.73 24.39
N ASP A 489 -5.33 -1.63 25.15
CA ASP A 489 -4.37 -0.52 25.15
C ASP A 489 -2.99 -0.92 25.73
N GLY A 490 -2.91 -1.99 26.52
CA GLY A 490 -1.62 -2.50 27.01
C GLY A 490 -0.83 -3.33 26.00
N ARG A 491 -1.40 -3.62 24.82
CA ARG A 491 -0.83 -4.56 23.82
C ARG A 491 -0.97 -4.12 22.37
N PHE A 492 -1.88 -3.20 22.06
CA PHE A 492 -2.18 -2.78 20.71
C PHE A 492 -2.36 -1.25 20.61
N ARG A 493 -1.77 -0.66 19.56
CA ARG A 493 -2.03 0.72 19.12
C ARG A 493 -2.46 0.73 17.67
N LEU A 494 -3.38 1.64 17.34
CA LEU A 494 -3.72 1.99 15.96
C LEU A 494 -3.38 3.46 15.72
N TRP A 495 -2.40 3.73 14.86
CA TRP A 495 -2.04 5.07 14.43
C TRP A 495 -2.49 5.29 13.00
N LEU A 496 -3.27 6.35 12.80
CA LEU A 496 -3.76 6.75 11.48
C LEU A 496 -2.97 7.95 10.97
N THR A 497 -2.54 7.88 9.72
CA THR A 497 -1.78 8.95 9.04
C THR A 497 -2.69 9.65 8.02
N ASP A 498 -3.06 10.90 8.31
CA ASP A 498 -3.76 11.78 7.35
C ASP A 498 -2.82 12.15 6.20
N ARG A 499 -3.39 12.43 5.02
CA ARG A 499 -2.63 12.77 3.80
C ARG A 499 -1.67 11.68 3.31
N ALA A 500 -1.74 10.45 3.80
CA ALA A 500 -0.91 9.35 3.33
C ALA A 500 -1.70 8.38 2.42
N LEU A 501 -1.01 7.84 1.40
CA LEU A 501 -1.53 6.83 0.46
C LEU A 501 -1.03 5.42 0.84
N HIS A 502 -1.20 4.45 -0.07
CA HIS A 502 -0.66 3.09 0.05
C HIS A 502 0.89 3.06 -0.01
N ALA A 503 1.48 3.95 -0.82
CA ALA A 503 2.92 4.09 -1.03
C ALA A 503 3.65 4.76 0.14
N ASP A 504 4.83 4.23 0.48
CA ASP A 504 5.74 4.72 1.51
C ASP A 504 6.82 5.70 0.99
N THR A 505 6.94 5.91 -0.32
CA THR A 505 8.13 6.55 -0.90
C THR A 505 8.13 8.09 -0.87
N ASP A 506 9.34 8.65 -0.94
CA ASP A 506 9.55 10.09 -1.03
C ASP A 506 9.16 10.70 -2.37
N VAL A 507 9.15 9.91 -3.44
CA VAL A 507 8.74 10.29 -4.80
C VAL A 507 7.24 10.03 -4.95
N ARG A 508 6.46 11.09 -5.11
CA ARG A 508 4.99 11.02 -5.17
C ARG A 508 4.47 11.69 -6.44
N ASP A 509 3.43 11.13 -7.05
CA ASP A 509 2.73 11.72 -8.21
C ASP A 509 2.17 13.11 -7.93
N HIS A 510 1.76 13.36 -6.69
CA HIS A 510 1.12 14.61 -6.23
C HIS A 510 1.63 14.96 -4.82
N PRO A 511 2.86 15.50 -4.69
CA PRO A 511 3.46 15.82 -3.40
C PRO A 511 2.78 17.02 -2.71
N ASP A 512 1.92 17.75 -3.43
CA ASP A 512 1.06 18.82 -2.97
C ASP A 512 -0.25 18.33 -2.33
N GLN A 513 -0.60 17.04 -2.52
CA GLN A 513 -1.82 16.41 -2.00
C GLN A 513 -1.56 15.34 -0.94
N SER A 514 -0.37 14.72 -0.96
CA SER A 514 0.00 13.60 -0.08
C SER A 514 1.41 13.70 0.52
N ILE A 515 1.60 13.00 1.64
CA ILE A 515 2.86 12.87 2.38
C ILE A 515 3.28 11.40 2.48
N SER A 516 4.59 11.16 2.66
CA SER A 516 5.10 9.83 3.02
C SER A 516 4.76 9.52 4.48
N TYR A 517 4.36 8.27 4.75
CA TYR A 517 4.21 7.75 6.11
C TYR A 517 5.50 7.12 6.67
N GLY A 518 6.63 7.15 5.95
CA GLY A 518 7.89 6.54 6.39
C GLY A 518 8.35 7.00 7.79
N GLY A 519 8.27 8.31 8.07
CA GLY A 519 8.52 8.85 9.41
C GLY A 519 7.61 8.28 10.52
N MET A 520 6.37 7.91 10.20
CA MET A 520 5.46 7.23 11.13
C MET A 520 5.99 5.84 11.47
N LEU A 521 6.45 5.07 10.49
CA LEU A 521 7.03 3.73 10.69
C LEU A 521 8.31 3.78 11.51
N HIS A 522 9.20 4.73 11.20
CA HIS A 522 10.43 4.95 11.96
C HIS A 522 10.15 5.19 13.45
N GLN A 523 9.14 6.02 13.75
CA GLN A 523 8.78 6.28 15.14
C GLN A 523 8.04 5.09 15.78
N ALA A 524 7.19 4.39 15.03
CA ALA A 524 6.49 3.19 15.52
C ALA A 524 7.46 2.07 15.91
N LEU A 525 8.50 1.80 15.12
CA LEU A 525 9.51 0.80 15.45
C LEU A 525 10.31 1.16 16.71
N ARG A 526 10.70 2.44 16.84
CA ARG A 526 11.40 2.92 18.05
C ARG A 526 10.52 2.87 19.29
N ASP A 527 9.26 3.28 19.17
CA ASP A 527 8.30 3.29 20.27
C ASP A 527 7.89 1.87 20.68
N LEU A 528 7.73 0.96 19.72
CA LEU A 528 7.49 -0.44 19.99
C LEU A 528 8.67 -1.08 20.72
N ALA A 529 9.90 -0.78 20.29
CA ALA A 529 11.10 -1.29 20.96
C ALA A 529 11.20 -0.79 22.40
N ALA A 530 11.02 0.51 22.63
CA ALA A 530 11.01 1.09 23.97
C ALA A 530 9.86 0.50 24.82
N TRP A 531 8.71 0.25 24.21
CA TRP A 531 7.58 -0.37 24.89
C TRP A 531 7.97 -1.78 25.33
N VAL A 532 8.35 -2.67 24.42
CA VAL A 532 8.65 -4.07 24.73
C VAL A 532 9.84 -4.22 25.69
N GLU A 533 10.90 -3.45 25.51
CA GLU A 533 12.17 -3.63 26.25
C GLU A 533 12.16 -2.96 27.63
N GLN A 534 11.50 -1.81 27.74
CA GLN A 534 11.63 -0.91 28.88
C GLN A 534 10.29 -0.58 29.54
N ASP A 535 9.20 -1.15 29.03
CA ASP A 535 7.82 -0.87 29.46
C ASP A 535 7.42 0.62 29.32
N ILE A 536 8.06 1.33 28.38
CA ILE A 536 7.74 2.73 28.08
C ILE A 536 6.56 2.76 27.10
N GLU A 537 5.38 3.10 27.61
CA GLU A 537 4.15 3.08 26.83
C GLU A 537 4.18 4.08 25.66
N PRO A 538 3.84 3.66 24.43
CA PRO A 538 3.76 4.55 23.28
C PRO A 538 2.49 5.42 23.35
N PRO A 539 2.46 6.56 22.64
CA PRO A 539 1.26 7.37 22.48
C PRO A 539 0.00 6.55 22.18
N ALA A 540 -1.11 6.99 22.76
CA ALA A 540 -2.40 6.35 22.57
C ALA A 540 -2.78 6.25 21.08
N SER A 541 -3.63 5.29 20.75
CA SER A 541 -4.21 5.15 19.41
C SER A 541 -4.83 6.46 18.95
N THR A 542 -4.76 6.72 17.64
CA THR A 542 -5.45 7.86 17.02
C THR A 542 -6.95 7.75 17.32
N ALA A 543 -7.56 8.84 17.76
CA ALA A 543 -8.99 8.91 17.95
C ALA A 543 -9.71 9.02 16.61
N TYR A 544 -10.74 8.21 16.38
CA TYR A 544 -11.54 8.24 15.17
C TYR A 544 -13.00 7.84 15.44
N ARG A 545 -13.85 8.15 14.46
CA ARG A 545 -15.22 7.65 14.31
C ARG A 545 -15.32 6.96 12.96
N LEU A 546 -15.90 5.77 12.91
CA LEU A 546 -16.32 5.15 11.66
C LEU A 546 -17.70 5.70 11.27
N ASP A 547 -17.83 6.18 10.05
CA ASP A 547 -19.07 6.69 9.48
C ASP A 547 -19.20 6.25 8.03
N SER A 548 -20.14 5.32 7.77
CA SER A 548 -20.42 4.85 6.41
C SER A 548 -19.17 4.41 5.64
N GLY A 549 -18.30 3.62 6.29
CA GLY A 549 -17.03 3.14 5.72
C GLY A 549 -15.86 4.12 5.82
N GLN A 550 -16.09 5.38 6.20
CA GLN A 550 -15.06 6.41 6.33
C GLN A 550 -14.53 6.52 7.77
N MET A 551 -13.21 6.58 7.95
CA MET A 551 -12.60 6.88 9.25
C MET A 551 -12.36 8.37 9.39
N LEU A 552 -13.08 9.01 10.31
CA LEU A 552 -13.04 10.45 10.53
C LEU A 552 -12.28 10.75 11.83
N THR A 553 -11.25 11.58 11.74
CA THR A 553 -10.40 11.99 12.87
C THR A 553 -10.70 13.41 13.32
N PRO A 554 -10.49 13.75 14.61
CA PRO A 554 -10.58 15.13 15.09
C PRO A 554 -9.64 16.09 14.35
N ALA A 555 -10.04 17.36 14.25
CA ALA A 555 -9.27 18.39 13.57
C ALA A 555 -8.04 18.85 14.37
N SER A 556 -8.12 18.90 15.71
CA SER A 556 -6.99 19.26 16.56
C SER A 556 -6.06 18.08 16.80
N ALA A 557 -4.75 18.32 16.86
CA ALA A 557 -3.78 17.25 17.09
C ALA A 557 -3.99 16.60 18.46
N ARG A 558 -4.27 17.41 19.49
CA ARG A 558 -4.49 16.93 20.85
C ARG A 558 -5.67 15.98 20.98
N GLU A 559 -6.80 16.28 20.34
CA GLU A 559 -7.97 15.38 20.35
C GLU A 559 -7.75 14.17 19.43
N ARG A 560 -7.04 14.36 18.33
CA ARG A 560 -6.67 13.30 17.39
C ARG A 560 -5.77 12.25 18.03
N ARG A 561 -4.94 12.61 19.02
CA ARG A 561 -3.95 11.70 19.64
C ARG A 561 -3.00 11.13 18.58
N GLY A 562 -2.48 9.92 18.78
CA GLY A 562 -1.42 9.37 17.93
C GLY A 562 -0.17 10.25 17.98
N ILE A 563 0.55 10.33 16.86
CA ILE A 563 1.81 11.09 16.78
C ILE A 563 1.86 12.11 15.64
N GLN A 564 0.94 12.05 14.66
CA GLN A 564 0.97 12.97 13.52
C GLN A 564 0.61 14.41 13.94
N PRO A 565 1.37 15.43 13.53
CA PRO A 565 0.95 16.81 13.70
C PRO A 565 -0.24 17.16 12.79
N THR A 566 -1.01 18.18 13.15
CA THR A 566 -2.05 18.77 12.28
C THR A 566 -1.55 20.07 11.69
N LEU A 567 -1.81 20.30 10.40
CA LEU A 567 -1.50 21.55 9.70
C LEU A 567 -2.78 22.21 9.17
N THR A 568 -2.83 23.53 9.23
CA THR A 568 -3.88 24.34 8.59
C THR A 568 -3.25 25.47 7.80
N LEU A 569 -3.89 25.85 6.69
CA LEU A 569 -3.50 26.99 5.86
C LEU A 569 -4.73 27.83 5.53
N SER A 570 -4.63 29.14 5.72
CA SER A 570 -5.67 30.09 5.32
C SER A 570 -5.10 31.17 4.39
N ALA A 571 -5.88 31.56 3.38
CA ALA A 571 -5.70 32.71 2.52
C ALA A 571 -6.71 33.80 2.91
N ASN A 572 -6.24 34.98 3.31
CA ASN A 572 -7.07 36.08 3.84
C ASN A 572 -8.03 35.65 4.98
N GLY A 573 -7.61 34.67 5.79
CA GLY A 573 -8.36 34.16 6.95
C GLY A 573 -9.30 32.99 6.67
N GLU A 574 -9.48 32.58 5.41
CA GLU A 574 -10.32 31.45 5.00
C GLU A 574 -9.55 30.40 4.19
N SER A 575 -10.14 29.25 3.87
CA SER A 575 -9.52 28.26 2.98
C SER A 575 -9.52 28.68 1.50
N ARG A 576 -10.24 29.77 1.17
CA ARG A 576 -10.39 30.32 -0.18
C ARG A 576 -10.33 31.84 -0.15
N ALA A 577 -9.58 32.45 -1.06
CA ALA A 577 -9.59 33.89 -1.31
C ALA A 577 -9.92 34.18 -2.78
N GLU A 578 -10.66 35.27 -3.02
CA GLU A 578 -10.85 35.84 -4.36
C GLU A 578 -10.21 37.23 -4.38
N VAL A 579 -9.32 37.50 -5.32
CA VAL A 579 -8.51 38.72 -5.40
C VAL A 579 -8.32 39.17 -6.85
N GLU A 580 -7.93 40.43 -7.07
CA GLU A 580 -7.56 40.91 -8.40
C GLU A 580 -6.09 40.59 -8.74
N VAL A 581 -5.73 40.57 -10.04
CA VAL A 581 -4.31 40.44 -10.46
C VAL A 581 -3.41 41.45 -9.73
N GLY A 582 -2.33 40.95 -9.15
CA GLY A 582 -1.35 41.75 -8.40
C GLY A 582 -1.77 42.15 -6.98
N GLU A 583 -2.97 41.78 -6.52
CA GLU A 583 -3.39 41.98 -5.13
C GLU A 583 -2.67 41.01 -4.19
N ASN A 584 -2.27 41.50 -3.01
CA ASN A 584 -1.60 40.69 -2.00
C ASN A 584 -2.59 39.83 -1.23
N VAL A 585 -2.31 38.54 -1.15
CA VAL A 585 -3.04 37.56 -0.32
C VAL A 585 -2.18 37.24 0.90
N GLN A 586 -2.76 37.39 2.09
CA GLN A 586 -2.11 36.98 3.33
C GLN A 586 -2.33 35.49 3.58
N LEU A 587 -1.24 34.74 3.64
CA LEU A 587 -1.20 33.33 4.00
C LEU A 587 -0.86 33.18 5.48
N VAL A 588 -1.59 32.33 6.19
CA VAL A 588 -1.28 31.94 7.58
C VAL A 588 -1.28 30.42 7.67
N ALA A 589 -0.11 29.84 7.93
CA ALA A 589 0.05 28.43 8.24
C ALA A 589 0.17 28.25 9.76
N ALA A 590 -0.52 27.25 10.30
CA ALA A 590 -0.41 26.87 11.70
C ALA A 590 -0.26 25.36 11.83
N ALA A 591 0.53 24.93 12.81
CA ALA A 591 0.78 23.53 13.13
C ALA A 591 0.63 23.27 14.62
N GLU A 592 0.13 22.08 14.95
CA GLU A 592 0.00 21.57 16.33
C GLU A 592 0.46 20.11 16.38
N THR A 593 1.22 19.74 17.41
CA THR A 593 1.60 18.34 17.68
C THR A 593 0.66 17.71 18.73
N PRO A 594 0.41 16.39 18.69
CA PRO A 594 -0.49 15.72 19.64
C PRO A 594 0.08 15.57 21.06
N GLY A 595 1.30 16.06 21.31
CA GLY A 595 1.88 16.21 22.65
C GLY A 595 3.34 15.80 22.77
N LEU A 596 3.79 14.75 22.06
CA LEU A 596 5.20 14.31 22.08
C LEU A 596 5.94 14.76 20.81
N GLY A 597 7.08 15.41 21.03
CA GLY A 597 7.91 15.99 19.99
C GLY A 597 7.66 17.48 19.78
N ALA A 598 8.29 18.03 18.75
CA ALA A 598 8.20 19.44 18.40
C ALA A 598 8.05 19.59 16.89
N PHE A 599 7.26 20.56 16.47
CA PHE A 599 7.15 20.98 15.09
C PHE A 599 8.42 21.73 14.67
N VAL A 600 8.99 21.38 13.52
CA VAL A 600 10.36 21.82 13.16
C VAL A 600 10.36 22.84 12.01
N ARG A 601 9.54 22.61 10.98
CA ARG A 601 9.68 23.34 9.72
C ARG A 601 8.40 23.35 8.90
N PHE A 602 8.15 24.49 8.24
CA PHE A 602 7.22 24.60 7.11
C PHE A 602 7.99 24.68 5.78
N GLU A 603 7.44 24.04 4.76
CA GLU A 603 7.92 23.99 3.39
C GLU A 603 6.74 24.39 2.50
N TRP A 604 6.94 25.30 1.56
CA TRP A 604 5.88 25.96 0.83
C TRP A 604 6.01 25.74 -0.67
N ASP A 605 4.89 25.37 -1.29
CA ASP A 605 4.62 25.45 -2.72
C ASP A 605 3.65 26.63 -2.90
N LEU A 606 4.17 27.76 -3.40
CA LEU A 606 3.44 29.03 -3.46
C LEU A 606 2.72 29.26 -4.79
N ASP A 607 3.14 28.59 -5.86
CA ASP A 607 2.60 28.77 -7.22
C ASP A 607 1.85 27.52 -7.74
N GLY A 608 1.88 26.41 -7.01
CA GLY A 608 1.18 25.17 -7.32
C GLY A 608 1.95 24.29 -8.29
N ASP A 609 3.25 24.50 -8.47
CA ASP A 609 4.11 23.71 -9.35
C ASP A 609 4.58 22.38 -8.72
N GLN A 610 4.13 22.11 -7.49
CA GLN A 610 4.44 20.93 -6.69
C GLN A 610 5.89 20.87 -6.18
N VAL A 611 6.62 21.99 -6.23
CA VAL A 611 7.97 22.16 -5.72
C VAL A 611 7.94 22.96 -4.42
N PHE A 612 8.45 22.36 -3.34
CA PHE A 612 8.51 23.00 -2.02
C PHE A 612 9.85 23.72 -1.79
N ASP A 613 10.14 24.73 -2.61
CA ASP A 613 11.43 25.44 -2.65
C ASP A 613 11.57 26.53 -1.57
N VAL A 614 10.46 27.01 -1.03
CA VAL A 614 10.43 28.02 0.03
C VAL A 614 10.34 27.36 1.39
N VAL A 615 11.35 27.58 2.24
CA VAL A 615 11.44 26.98 3.59
C VAL A 615 11.29 28.03 4.68
N SER A 616 10.62 27.65 5.78
CA SER A 616 10.45 28.42 7.00
C SER A 616 10.77 27.55 8.21
N ASP A 617 12.02 27.62 8.70
CA ASP A 617 12.37 27.04 9.99
C ASP A 617 11.62 27.76 11.12
N VAL A 618 11.29 27.02 12.17
CA VAL A 618 10.70 27.56 13.39
C VAL A 618 11.51 27.12 14.61
N LEU A 619 11.36 27.84 15.72
CA LEU A 619 11.84 27.33 16.99
C LEU A 619 11.02 26.08 17.33
N PRO A 620 11.67 24.92 17.60
CA PRO A 620 10.96 23.70 17.90
C PRO A 620 10.03 23.86 19.11
N ASP A 621 8.73 23.71 18.88
CA ASP A 621 7.69 23.80 19.90
C ASP A 621 6.49 22.91 19.52
N ALA A 622 5.57 22.67 20.46
CA ALA A 622 4.36 21.90 20.22
C ALA A 622 3.40 22.59 19.24
N THR A 623 3.51 23.90 19.09
CA THR A 623 2.72 24.72 18.15
C THR A 623 3.63 25.66 17.37
N ALA A 624 3.33 25.89 16.10
CA ALA A 624 4.05 26.86 15.28
C ALA A 624 3.11 27.60 14.34
N THR A 625 3.42 28.86 14.05
CA THR A 625 2.66 29.69 13.09
C THR A 625 3.63 30.42 12.19
N GLN A 626 3.31 30.50 10.90
CA GLN A 626 4.04 31.31 9.93
C GLN A 626 3.08 32.08 9.04
N THR A 627 3.45 33.34 8.77
CA THR A 627 2.67 34.24 7.90
C THR A 627 3.49 34.62 6.69
N ARG A 628 2.87 34.60 5.51
CA ARG A 628 3.48 35.04 4.24
C ARG A 628 2.49 35.88 3.45
N SER A 629 3.01 36.66 2.49
CA SER A 629 2.21 37.40 1.51
C SER A 629 2.60 36.91 0.13
N VAL A 630 1.63 36.66 -0.73
CA VAL A 630 1.82 36.27 -2.14
C VAL A 630 0.92 37.11 -3.05
N SER A 631 1.29 37.24 -4.30
CA SER A 631 0.49 37.86 -5.36
C SER A 631 0.71 37.10 -6.67
N PHE A 632 -0.25 37.15 -7.58
CA PHE A 632 -0.18 36.46 -8.87
C PHE A 632 -0.34 37.46 -10.01
N ASP A 633 0.44 37.25 -11.07
CA ASP A 633 0.54 38.16 -12.21
C ASP A 633 -0.44 37.84 -13.35
N ALA A 634 -1.24 36.77 -13.20
CA ALA A 634 -2.22 36.34 -14.18
C ALA A 634 -3.53 35.87 -13.51
N PRO A 635 -4.68 36.02 -14.19
CA PRO A 635 -5.92 35.40 -13.75
C PRO A 635 -5.81 33.87 -13.74
N GLY A 636 -6.46 33.23 -12.77
CA GLY A 636 -6.39 31.79 -12.61
C GLY A 636 -6.87 31.30 -11.26
N THR A 637 -6.88 29.98 -11.09
CA THR A 637 -7.05 29.35 -9.78
C THR A 637 -5.71 28.75 -9.38
N TYR A 638 -5.18 29.21 -8.25
CA TYR A 638 -3.91 28.77 -7.69
C TYR A 638 -4.17 28.02 -6.39
N PHE A 639 -3.47 26.91 -6.19
CA PHE A 639 -3.50 26.15 -4.95
C PHE A 639 -2.16 26.32 -4.25
N VAL A 640 -2.16 27.08 -3.17
CA VAL A 640 -0.98 27.21 -2.32
C VAL A 640 -0.98 26.03 -1.36
N THR A 641 0.16 25.34 -1.26
CA THR A 641 0.35 24.22 -0.35
C THR A 641 1.44 24.51 0.65
N VAL A 642 1.21 24.15 1.91
CA VAL A 642 2.24 24.09 2.94
C VAL A 642 2.34 22.68 3.47
N ARG A 643 3.56 22.12 3.43
CA ARG A 643 3.92 20.88 4.09
C ARG A 643 4.78 21.21 5.31
N GLY A 644 4.76 20.35 6.30
CA GLY A 644 5.68 20.48 7.43
C GLY A 644 5.75 19.21 8.24
N PHE A 645 6.74 19.14 9.13
CA PHE A 645 6.93 17.95 9.96
C PHE A 645 7.27 18.28 11.40
N ALA A 646 6.92 17.33 12.27
CA ALA A 646 7.38 17.26 13.65
C ALA A 646 8.40 16.12 13.83
N LYS A 647 9.25 16.24 14.86
CA LYS A 647 10.16 15.17 15.30
C LYS A 647 10.12 15.04 16.80
N ARG A 648 10.32 13.82 17.32
CA ARG A 648 10.51 13.61 18.77
C ARG A 648 11.83 14.19 19.25
N ASP A 649 12.89 14.04 18.46
CA ASP A 649 14.16 14.76 18.63
C ASP A 649 14.32 15.77 17.48
N PRO A 650 14.03 17.07 17.71
CA PRO A 650 14.18 18.10 16.69
C PRO A 650 15.64 18.47 16.40
N GLN A 651 16.61 18.03 17.23
CA GLN A 651 18.03 18.30 17.02
C GLN A 651 18.70 17.24 16.14
N ASP A 652 18.09 16.07 15.99
CA ASP A 652 18.58 15.02 15.11
C ASP A 652 18.46 15.47 13.64
N PRO A 653 19.57 15.65 12.90
CA PRO A 653 19.53 16.10 11.51
C PRO A 653 19.12 15.00 10.53
N ARG A 654 19.12 13.73 10.95
CA ARG A 654 18.84 12.57 10.08
C ARG A 654 17.40 12.63 9.54
N PRO A 655 17.15 12.05 8.35
CA PRO A 655 15.85 12.11 7.71
C PRO A 655 14.77 11.27 8.40
N PHE A 656 15.15 10.38 9.31
CA PHE A 656 14.22 9.46 9.96
C PHE A 656 13.27 10.14 10.96
N ALA A 657 12.10 9.51 11.13
CA ALA A 657 11.05 9.92 12.05
C ALA A 657 10.55 11.37 11.85
N ARG A 658 10.48 11.82 10.59
CA ARG A 658 9.81 13.08 10.23
C ARG A 658 8.32 12.85 10.07
N LEU A 659 7.54 13.33 11.03
CA LEU A 659 6.09 13.14 11.05
C LEU A 659 5.45 14.26 10.23
N TYR A 660 5.24 14.02 8.92
CA TYR A 660 4.69 15.02 8.01
C TYR A 660 3.18 15.17 8.11
N ASN A 661 2.72 16.37 7.76
CA ASN A 661 1.36 16.64 7.31
C ASN A 661 1.40 17.81 6.30
N LEU A 662 0.29 18.10 5.63
CA LEU A 662 0.15 19.23 4.72
C LEU A 662 -1.22 19.88 4.77
N ALA A 663 -1.28 21.14 4.38
CA ALA A 663 -2.50 21.92 4.23
C ALA A 663 -2.46 22.76 2.95
N ARG A 664 -3.63 23.06 2.40
CA ARG A 664 -3.81 23.74 1.12
C ARG A 664 -4.81 24.89 1.26
N ALA A 665 -4.65 25.93 0.45
CA ALA A 665 -5.62 27.02 0.31
C ALA A 665 -5.79 27.38 -1.17
N ARG A 666 -7.03 27.74 -1.56
CA ARG A 666 -7.38 28.12 -2.93
C ARG A 666 -7.37 29.63 -3.09
N ILE A 667 -6.71 30.14 -4.12
CA ILE A 667 -6.70 31.56 -4.46
C ILE A 667 -7.24 31.70 -5.88
N VAL A 668 -8.34 32.44 -6.04
CA VAL A 668 -8.94 32.73 -7.34
C VAL A 668 -8.60 34.17 -7.70
N VAL A 669 -7.82 34.34 -8.76
CA VAL A 669 -7.33 35.63 -9.25
C VAL A 669 -8.16 36.02 -10.47
N ARG A 670 -8.81 37.18 -10.40
CA ARG A 670 -9.71 37.71 -11.44
C ARG A 670 -9.04 38.71 -12.35
#